data_AF-A0A161VTR0-F1
#
_entry.id   AF-A0A161VTR0-F1
#
_cell.length_a   1.000
_cell.length_b   1.000
_cell.length_c   1.000
_cell.angle_alpha   90.00
_cell.angle_beta   90.00
_cell.angle_gamma   90.00
#
_symmetry.space_group_name_H-M   'P 1'
#
loop_
_entity.id
_entity.type
_entity.pdbx_description
1 polymer ?
#
loop_
_entity_poly.entity_id
_entity_poly.type
_entity_poly.pdbx_seq_one_letter_code
_entity_poly.pdbx_strand_id
1 'polypeptide(L)'
;MDQHRHQQQQHERPAELSRGVSSPGLPTHLDHSAVNPAPVNPANPVLRSIALADAVTPGIHQHTYVSGDSSRSQSPSYFPRGAEGPSYFSLSDRRRDPPPPSQSQSQSQSPSHPHQQPPHVSFAPHPTSAPSPAVDTASRHLPQSPGPLTGRDILKRMTLAAMGRRESLSQIRAANPDLQLSGNIISATFNIPHSLKYRKASDWELKPRRGQSALFDSFAYLSSDETPWNHTVVAWTGEIDTPQDVVSPPGTPPATTVHFSSLNTLSAPIPIDGDARLPTPPPSEGLWLPKEDQARLETQLAHSKTIKTVPVWLCDDNEQQDEGILLKDQSRWRRYAEHDLYTLFHYKQHEPTDGRKERLQWADYYRMNQKFANRIIELYKPGDIVVVHDYYLMLLPSMLRQRVPNMNISFFLHSPFPSSEFLRCLPRRKEVLEGVLGSNLVGFQSYSYSRHFSSCCTRVLGFPSDSGGVDAYGARVQVGVFPIGINADKCEMYAWTDAVTDKYNALKKLYEGKKIIVGRDRLDSVRGVAQKLQAFERFLEMYPDWREKVVLIQVTSPTSIEEEKDDDPESRIATRVNELVMRINGMYGSLGFSPVQHYPQYLSQDEYFALLRAADIGLITSVRDGMNTTSMEYVICQREGHGPLILSEFSGTAGSLKDAIHINPWDLSGVAVEINNALTMSPEKRMAMQTSLYNHVTTRNVQSWIDHFVRKHVHVLGTQKNVHTTPLLDRAVMLKTYRDAGKRLFMFDYDGTLTPIVREPSAAVPSERVLQTLKALASDERNAVWIISGRDQEFLQQHLGHIAGLGFSAEHGSFMKNPGSDEWVNLADEFDMGWQAEVMAVFQSFTDRVPGSFVERKRCALTWHYRLADPEQGLHMARECHKELQATVAQKWDVEVMEGKANLEVRPTFINKGEIAKRLVHTYNSAPASEKHPGRVEFVLCLGDDFTDEDMFRALNGLSGTEVDNDHVFTVTVGASTKVTLARWHLLEPEDVVECVALLVGVGLGGESHEHFGQVNLAALSTVEGHIPESEK
;
A
#
# COMPACT_ATOMS: atom_id res chain seq x y z
N MET A 1 47.17 13.75 34.49
CA MET A 1 48.59 13.83 34.87
C MET A 1 49.04 12.42 35.19
N ASP A 2 50.12 11.85 34.67
CA ASP A 2 51.16 12.31 33.70
C ASP A 2 51.82 11.03 33.11
N GLN A 3 52.54 10.99 31.98
CA GLN A 3 52.95 11.95 30.94
C GLN A 3 53.23 11.10 29.66
N HIS A 4 52.56 11.34 28.51
CA HIS A 4 52.98 12.18 27.36
C HIS A 4 53.55 11.43 26.14
N ARG A 5 53.14 11.86 24.93
CA ARG A 5 53.70 11.47 23.61
C ARG A 5 54.64 12.56 23.07
N HIS A 6 55.64 12.18 22.27
CA HIS A 6 56.12 12.73 20.97
C HIS A 6 57.34 11.87 20.54
N GLN A 7 57.63 11.43 19.29
CA GLN A 7 57.32 11.80 17.89
C GLN A 7 58.34 12.78 17.23
N GLN A 8 58.62 12.57 15.93
CA GLN A 8 59.67 13.17 15.06
C GLN A 8 61.07 12.52 15.23
N GLN A 9 62.00 12.45 14.25
CA GLN A 9 62.12 12.89 12.82
C GLN A 9 63.13 11.90 12.11
N GLN A 10 63.58 11.92 10.84
CA GLN A 10 63.51 12.84 9.68
C GLN A 10 63.41 12.10 8.31
N HIS A 11 64.43 12.10 7.42
CA HIS A 11 64.31 11.72 5.98
C HIS A 11 65.55 11.01 5.35
N GLU A 12 65.28 10.21 4.30
CA GLU A 12 66.01 9.91 3.03
C GLU A 12 67.44 9.28 2.90
N ARG A 13 67.45 8.09 2.22
CA ARG A 13 68.34 7.64 1.09
C ARG A 13 69.86 7.40 1.36
N PRO A 14 70.67 6.78 0.44
CA PRO A 14 70.43 6.36 -0.98
C PRO A 14 70.91 4.94 -1.43
N ALA A 15 70.48 4.53 -2.65
CA ALA A 15 71.15 3.74 -3.74
C ALA A 15 71.87 2.36 -3.43
N GLU A 16 72.18 1.44 -4.37
CA GLU A 16 72.11 1.39 -5.86
C GLU A 16 72.20 -0.09 -6.41
N LEU A 17 72.10 -0.27 -7.74
CA LEU A 17 72.56 -1.42 -8.59
C LEU A 17 71.76 -2.76 -8.60
N SER A 18 71.96 -3.64 -9.60
CA SER A 18 71.40 -3.63 -10.99
C SER A 18 71.77 -4.91 -11.80
N ARG A 19 71.24 -5.05 -13.04
CA ARG A 19 71.43 -6.10 -14.10
C ARG A 19 70.42 -7.27 -14.08
N GLY A 20 69.95 -7.80 -15.22
CA GLY A 20 70.23 -7.48 -16.64
C GLY A 20 69.13 -7.98 -17.62
N VAL A 21 69.26 -7.69 -18.93
CA VAL A 21 68.17 -7.74 -19.93
C VAL A 21 68.65 -8.27 -21.30
N SER A 22 67.84 -9.08 -22.01
CA SER A 22 67.71 -9.09 -23.50
C SER A 22 66.60 -10.03 -24.05
N SER A 23 66.13 -9.75 -25.28
CA SER A 23 65.09 -10.47 -26.07
C SER A 23 65.72 -10.91 -27.44
N PRO A 24 65.04 -11.21 -28.60
CA PRO A 24 63.60 -11.24 -28.99
C PRO A 24 63.16 -12.46 -29.88
N GLY A 25 61.92 -12.47 -30.42
CA GLY A 25 61.48 -13.42 -31.49
C GLY A 25 59.98 -13.38 -31.90
N LEU A 26 59.67 -13.65 -33.18
CA LEU A 26 58.35 -13.63 -33.89
C LEU A 26 58.44 -14.56 -35.15
N PRO A 27 57.39 -14.93 -35.93
CA PRO A 27 55.92 -14.98 -35.71
C PRO A 27 55.17 -16.24 -36.34
N THR A 28 53.83 -16.25 -36.30
CA THR A 28 52.82 -16.87 -37.24
C THR A 28 52.84 -18.38 -37.64
N HIS A 29 51.71 -19.12 -37.49
CA HIS A 29 50.65 -19.41 -38.51
C HIS A 29 49.61 -20.49 -38.08
N LEU A 30 48.57 -20.68 -38.92
CA LEU A 30 47.40 -21.62 -38.88
C LEU A 30 47.80 -23.12 -38.66
N ASP A 31 46.94 -24.08 -38.26
CA ASP A 31 45.65 -24.47 -38.88
C ASP A 31 44.84 -25.58 -38.12
N HIS A 32 43.78 -26.11 -38.75
CA HIS A 32 42.68 -26.97 -38.25
C HIS A 32 42.91 -28.38 -37.63
N SER A 33 42.03 -28.72 -36.66
CA SER A 33 41.21 -29.96 -36.51
C SER A 33 41.71 -31.29 -35.87
N ALA A 34 41.09 -31.60 -34.70
CA ALA A 34 40.23 -32.77 -34.42
C ALA A 34 40.78 -34.17 -33.98
N VAL A 35 39.81 -34.96 -33.46
CA VAL A 35 39.74 -36.42 -33.23
C VAL A 35 40.00 -36.97 -31.79
N ASN A 36 39.08 -37.86 -31.38
CA ASN A 36 38.92 -38.62 -30.12
C ASN A 36 39.73 -39.96 -30.18
N PRO A 37 39.64 -40.96 -29.26
CA PRO A 37 38.89 -41.09 -28.00
C PRO A 37 39.75 -41.61 -26.79
N ALA A 38 39.08 -41.99 -25.69
CA ALA A 38 39.65 -42.57 -24.46
C ALA A 38 40.07 -44.06 -24.56
N PRO A 39 40.72 -44.60 -23.50
CA PRO A 39 40.34 -45.91 -22.98
C PRO A 39 40.13 -45.95 -21.44
N VAL A 40 40.08 -47.16 -20.86
CA VAL A 40 39.40 -47.54 -19.60
C VAL A 40 40.37 -48.08 -18.53
N ASN A 41 40.06 -47.83 -17.23
CA ASN A 41 40.19 -48.63 -15.97
C ASN A 41 41.07 -49.93 -15.94
N PRO A 42 41.57 -50.48 -14.78
CA PRO A 42 41.01 -50.38 -13.41
C PRO A 42 42.00 -50.47 -12.20
N ALA A 43 41.45 -50.69 -10.99
CA ALA A 43 41.96 -51.46 -9.82
C ALA A 43 42.07 -50.71 -8.46
N ASN A 44 41.94 -51.45 -7.34
CA ASN A 44 41.69 -50.93 -5.98
C ASN A 44 42.07 -51.97 -4.88
N PRO A 45 42.70 -51.57 -3.75
CA PRO A 45 42.44 -52.19 -2.43
C PRO A 45 42.40 -51.16 -1.24
N VAL A 46 41.33 -51.05 -0.43
CA VAL A 46 40.88 -51.90 0.73
C VAL A 46 41.34 -51.40 2.13
N LEU A 47 40.36 -50.98 2.97
CA LEU A 47 40.36 -50.74 4.46
C LEU A 47 41.25 -49.58 5.00
N ARG A 48 40.93 -48.89 6.13
CA ARG A 48 39.92 -49.06 7.20
C ARG A 48 39.60 -47.71 7.91
N SER A 49 38.35 -47.48 8.36
CA SER A 49 37.85 -46.58 9.46
C SER A 49 38.58 -45.25 9.77
N ILE A 50 37.89 -44.10 9.89
CA ILE A 50 37.01 -43.71 11.03
C ILE A 50 35.83 -42.83 10.53
N ALA A 51 34.76 -42.68 11.32
CA ALA A 51 33.51 -42.03 10.92
C ALA A 51 33.26 -40.64 11.55
N LEU A 52 32.61 -39.79 10.77
CA LEU A 52 31.70 -38.69 11.15
C LEU A 52 30.60 -38.66 10.07
N ALA A 53 29.38 -38.23 10.41
CA ALA A 53 28.23 -38.29 9.50
C ALA A 53 27.31 -37.07 9.66
N ASP A 54 26.81 -36.55 8.53
CA ASP A 54 26.08 -35.29 8.43
C ASP A 54 24.59 -35.40 8.81
N ALA A 55 23.99 -34.23 9.05
CA ALA A 55 22.56 -34.08 9.28
C ALA A 55 21.75 -34.18 7.97
N VAL A 56 20.55 -34.76 8.04
CA VAL A 56 19.57 -34.79 6.95
C VAL A 56 18.19 -34.40 7.51
N THR A 57 17.51 -33.48 6.84
CA THR A 57 16.16 -33.03 7.19
C THR A 57 15.08 -33.96 6.60
N PRO A 58 14.14 -34.48 7.41
CA PRO A 58 12.89 -35.04 6.92
C PRO A 58 11.69 -34.12 7.22
N GLY A 59 10.61 -34.25 6.45
CA GLY A 59 9.36 -33.52 6.68
C GLY A 59 8.13 -34.41 6.57
N ILE A 60 6.96 -33.82 6.85
CA ILE A 60 5.60 -34.30 6.54
C ILE A 60 5.31 -35.79 6.83
N HIS A 61 4.59 -36.06 7.93
CA HIS A 61 3.94 -37.34 8.16
C HIS A 61 2.42 -37.28 7.99
N GLN A 62 1.87 -38.33 7.37
CA GLN A 62 0.47 -38.72 7.50
C GLN A 62 0.34 -39.90 8.49
N HIS A 63 -0.84 -40.00 9.11
CA HIS A 63 -1.29 -41.04 10.04
C HIS A 63 -2.48 -41.78 9.40
N THR A 64 -2.79 -43.07 9.62
CA THR A 64 -2.13 -44.21 10.29
C THR A 64 -2.73 -45.49 9.69
N TYR A 65 -2.05 -46.65 9.76
CA TYR A 65 -2.67 -47.97 9.55
C TYR A 65 -2.64 -48.79 10.85
N VAL A 66 -3.68 -49.60 11.07
CA VAL A 66 -3.75 -50.60 12.15
C VAL A 66 -3.73 -52.02 11.54
N SER A 67 -3.28 -53.00 12.31
CA SER A 67 -2.90 -54.37 11.91
C SER A 67 -4.03 -55.25 11.35
N GLY A 68 -3.67 -56.22 10.48
CA GLY A 68 -4.64 -57.13 9.83
C GLY A 68 -4.07 -58.35 9.05
N ASP A 69 -3.07 -59.05 9.61
CA ASP A 69 -2.71 -60.48 9.46
C ASP A 69 -2.64 -61.25 8.09
N SER A 70 -1.84 -62.32 8.09
CA SER A 70 -1.95 -63.57 7.29
C SER A 70 -1.60 -63.65 5.78
N SER A 71 -0.32 -63.99 5.53
CA SER A 71 0.17 -65.13 4.70
C SER A 71 -0.17 -65.34 3.20
N ARG A 72 0.91 -65.62 2.42
CA ARG A 72 0.99 -66.49 1.19
C ARG A 72 0.21 -66.05 -0.09
N SER A 73 0.60 -66.40 -1.32
CA SER A 73 1.89 -66.81 -1.94
C SER A 73 1.73 -66.92 -3.48
N GLN A 74 2.84 -66.99 -4.23
CA GLN A 74 2.95 -67.45 -5.64
C GLN A 74 2.51 -66.52 -6.80
N SER A 75 3.50 -65.75 -7.29
CA SER A 75 3.99 -65.66 -8.69
C SER A 75 3.58 -66.75 -9.73
N PRO A 76 3.85 -66.58 -11.05
CA PRO A 76 4.01 -65.36 -11.90
C PRO A 76 3.40 -65.50 -13.34
N SER A 77 3.63 -64.53 -14.25
CA SER A 77 4.43 -64.71 -15.51
C SER A 77 4.00 -63.91 -16.78
N TYR A 78 4.96 -63.78 -17.71
CA TYR A 78 4.91 -63.42 -19.14
C TYR A 78 4.48 -62.03 -19.67
N PHE A 79 5.51 -61.25 -20.03
CA PHE A 79 5.63 -60.36 -21.22
C PHE A 79 5.45 -61.15 -22.55
N PRO A 80 5.27 -60.55 -23.78
CA PRO A 80 5.97 -59.32 -24.24
C PRO A 80 5.30 -58.36 -25.28
N ARG A 81 5.96 -57.19 -25.44
CA ARG A 81 6.14 -56.36 -26.66
C ARG A 81 4.95 -56.00 -27.59
N GLY A 82 4.73 -54.70 -27.74
CA GLY A 82 4.08 -54.03 -28.89
C GLY A 82 4.58 -52.58 -28.97
N ALA A 83 4.55 -51.94 -30.15
CA ALA A 83 5.18 -50.63 -30.38
C ALA A 83 4.19 -49.58 -30.94
N GLU A 84 4.70 -48.33 -31.03
CA GLU A 84 4.14 -47.18 -31.76
C GLU A 84 2.89 -46.47 -31.18
N GLY A 85 2.89 -45.14 -31.31
CA GLY A 85 1.71 -44.27 -31.23
C GLY A 85 1.33 -43.78 -32.65
N PRO A 86 0.57 -42.67 -32.84
CA PRO A 86 0.26 -41.62 -31.87
C PRO A 86 -1.22 -41.15 -31.88
N SER A 87 -1.47 -40.04 -31.17
CA SER A 87 -2.60 -39.08 -31.33
C SER A 87 -4.01 -39.47 -30.85
N TYR A 88 -4.67 -38.48 -30.23
CA TYR A 88 -6.08 -38.39 -29.85
C TYR A 88 -6.49 -36.89 -29.99
N PHE A 89 -7.69 -36.49 -30.42
CA PHE A 89 -8.78 -37.21 -31.09
C PHE A 89 -9.74 -36.18 -31.75
N SER A 90 -10.67 -36.58 -32.63
CA SER A 90 -11.66 -35.67 -33.22
C SER A 90 -12.99 -36.34 -33.58
N LEU A 91 -14.10 -35.73 -33.12
CA LEU A 91 -15.50 -35.77 -33.61
C LEU A 91 -16.32 -37.08 -33.70
N SER A 92 -17.48 -37.06 -33.00
CA SER A 92 -18.80 -37.67 -33.37
C SER A 92 -18.92 -39.21 -33.45
N ASP A 93 -20.07 -39.86 -33.24
CA ASP A 93 -21.48 -39.54 -33.56
C ASP A 93 -22.49 -40.36 -32.68
N ARG A 94 -23.80 -40.05 -32.73
CA ARG A 94 -24.99 -40.83 -32.26
C ARG A 94 -25.28 -40.83 -30.74
N ARG A 95 -26.53 -40.76 -30.24
CA ARG A 95 -27.90 -40.77 -30.81
C ARG A 95 -28.92 -40.22 -29.77
N ARG A 96 -30.20 -40.07 -30.13
CA ARG A 96 -31.37 -39.83 -29.23
C ARG A 96 -32.46 -40.91 -29.47
N ASP A 97 -33.74 -40.86 -29.06
CA ASP A 97 -34.71 -39.95 -28.36
C ASP A 97 -35.93 -40.87 -27.96
N PRO A 98 -37.06 -40.46 -27.32
CA PRO A 98 -37.44 -39.35 -26.41
C PRO A 98 -38.30 -39.86 -25.19
N PRO A 99 -39.11 -39.00 -24.51
CA PRO A 99 -40.38 -39.44 -23.87
C PRO A 99 -41.62 -38.51 -24.12
N PRO A 100 -42.88 -39.03 -24.15
CA PRO A 100 -44.11 -38.23 -24.40
C PRO A 100 -45.17 -38.33 -23.22
N PRO A 101 -46.48 -37.93 -23.35
CA PRO A 101 -46.93 -36.52 -23.19
C PRO A 101 -48.28 -36.28 -22.44
N SER A 102 -48.73 -35.00 -22.37
CA SER A 102 -50.16 -34.52 -22.38
C SER A 102 -51.06 -34.69 -21.12
N GLN A 103 -52.21 -34.01 -20.92
CA GLN A 103 -52.69 -32.63 -21.23
C GLN A 103 -53.99 -32.28 -20.44
N SER A 104 -54.25 -30.98 -20.19
CA SER A 104 -55.58 -30.30 -20.05
C SER A 104 -56.61 -30.68 -18.96
N GLN A 105 -57.19 -29.68 -18.27
CA GLN A 105 -58.60 -29.21 -18.41
C GLN A 105 -59.00 -28.22 -17.27
N SER A 106 -60.28 -27.82 -17.19
CA SER A 106 -60.76 -26.56 -16.58
C SER A 106 -61.90 -26.70 -15.56
N GLN A 107 -61.97 -25.75 -14.61
CA GLN A 107 -63.16 -25.29 -13.86
C GLN A 107 -64.12 -26.33 -13.19
N SER A 108 -64.31 -26.23 -11.87
CA SER A 108 -65.53 -25.63 -11.25
C SER A 108 -65.98 -26.20 -9.88
N GLN A 109 -66.76 -25.38 -9.16
CA GLN A 109 -67.70 -25.67 -8.06
C GLN A 109 -67.21 -25.98 -6.62
N SER A 110 -68.07 -25.53 -5.68
CA SER A 110 -67.99 -25.57 -4.21
C SER A 110 -68.69 -26.81 -3.63
N PRO A 111 -68.72 -27.06 -2.29
CA PRO A 111 -69.80 -26.45 -1.47
C PRO A 111 -69.56 -26.24 0.05
N SER A 112 -70.53 -25.51 0.65
CA SER A 112 -71.07 -25.63 2.02
C SER A 112 -70.38 -25.02 3.27
N HIS A 113 -71.27 -24.53 4.15
CA HIS A 113 -71.12 -23.78 5.41
C HIS A 113 -71.46 -24.69 6.63
N PRO A 114 -71.23 -24.31 7.91
CA PRO A 114 -72.16 -23.44 8.68
C PRO A 114 -71.55 -22.51 9.77
N HIS A 115 -72.43 -21.78 10.49
CA HIS A 115 -72.15 -20.70 11.46
C HIS A 115 -72.04 -21.13 12.94
N GLN A 116 -71.56 -20.22 13.81
CA GLN A 116 -72.22 -19.90 15.09
C GLN A 116 -71.89 -18.47 15.63
N GLN A 117 -72.76 -17.94 16.52
CA GLN A 117 -72.79 -16.63 17.21
C GLN A 117 -73.81 -16.74 18.40
N PRO A 118 -74.13 -15.73 19.25
CA PRO A 118 -73.87 -14.26 19.26
C PRO A 118 -73.05 -13.86 20.55
N PRO A 119 -73.28 -12.84 21.44
CA PRO A 119 -74.26 -11.72 21.54
C PRO A 119 -73.74 -10.33 22.06
N HIS A 120 -74.70 -9.53 22.52
CA HIS A 120 -74.78 -8.15 23.07
C HIS A 120 -73.94 -7.85 24.36
N VAL A 121 -73.76 -6.60 24.87
CA VAL A 121 -74.72 -5.50 25.20
C VAL A 121 -74.13 -4.07 25.04
N SER A 122 -75.00 -3.04 25.01
CA SER A 122 -74.77 -1.60 24.74
C SER A 122 -74.80 -0.67 25.98
N PHE A 123 -74.28 0.57 25.89
CA PHE A 123 -74.98 1.85 26.23
C PHE A 123 -74.10 3.13 25.96
N ALA A 124 -74.70 4.33 26.02
CA ALA A 124 -74.08 5.67 25.85
C ALA A 124 -74.58 6.64 26.97
N PRO A 125 -74.03 7.88 27.18
CA PRO A 125 -74.29 9.05 26.30
C PRO A 125 -73.18 10.16 26.25
N HIS A 126 -73.45 11.28 25.55
CA HIS A 126 -72.67 12.54 25.57
C HIS A 126 -73.03 13.45 26.77
N PRO A 127 -72.27 14.55 27.07
CA PRO A 127 -72.66 15.86 26.52
C PRO A 127 -71.55 16.92 26.23
N THR A 128 -71.93 17.86 25.36
CA THR A 128 -71.47 19.25 25.08
C THR A 128 -70.38 19.98 25.89
N SER A 129 -69.69 20.89 25.16
CA SER A 129 -69.38 22.33 25.47
C SER A 129 -67.90 22.75 25.39
N ALA A 130 -67.67 24.03 25.09
CA ALA A 130 -66.39 24.74 25.13
C ALA A 130 -66.55 26.00 25.99
N PRO A 131 -65.49 26.52 26.63
CA PRO A 131 -64.70 27.56 25.96
C PRO A 131 -63.17 27.52 26.23
N SER A 132 -62.45 28.39 25.52
CA SER A 132 -61.07 28.85 25.78
C SER A 132 -60.95 29.63 27.13
N PRO A 133 -59.75 29.99 27.68
CA PRO A 133 -58.48 30.18 26.95
C PRO A 133 -57.11 29.92 27.66
N ALA A 134 -56.05 30.01 26.82
CA ALA A 134 -54.74 30.64 27.06
C ALA A 134 -53.56 29.92 27.81
N VAL A 135 -52.37 30.36 27.36
CA VAL A 135 -50.99 30.27 27.91
C VAL A 135 -50.20 28.96 27.73
N ASP A 136 -48.97 29.13 27.24
CA ASP A 136 -47.94 28.11 27.01
C ASP A 136 -47.46 27.38 28.27
N THR A 137 -47.06 26.11 28.09
CA THR A 137 -45.73 25.66 28.53
C THR A 137 -45.28 24.44 27.73
N ALA A 138 -43.99 24.36 27.37
CA ALA A 138 -43.49 23.34 26.46
C ALA A 138 -43.13 22.03 27.16
N SER A 139 -43.54 20.90 26.58
CA SER A 139 -43.06 19.55 26.93
C SER A 139 -42.73 18.75 25.66
N ARG A 140 -41.69 17.90 25.73
CA ARG A 140 -41.10 17.24 24.56
C ARG A 140 -41.82 15.93 24.22
N HIS A 141 -42.16 15.72 22.95
CA HIS A 141 -42.48 14.39 22.42
C HIS A 141 -41.25 13.77 21.72
N LEU A 142 -41.05 12.47 21.94
CA LEU A 142 -40.07 11.65 21.23
C LEU A 142 -40.57 11.33 19.81
N PRO A 143 -39.74 11.40 18.76
CA PRO A 143 -40.10 10.93 17.43
C PRO A 143 -40.18 9.40 17.39
N GLN A 144 -41.17 8.87 16.68
CA GLN A 144 -41.33 7.43 16.45
C GLN A 144 -40.29 6.89 15.46
N SER A 145 -39.90 5.62 15.63
CA SER A 145 -38.98 4.94 14.71
C SER A 145 -39.64 4.65 13.35
N PRO A 146 -38.90 4.80 12.22
CA PRO A 146 -39.45 4.54 10.90
C PRO A 146 -39.59 3.03 10.64
N GLY A 147 -40.71 2.64 10.03
CA GLY A 147 -40.98 1.25 9.64
C GLY A 147 -40.15 0.76 8.44
N PRO A 148 -40.14 -0.55 8.15
CA PRO A 148 -39.37 -1.14 7.06
C PRO A 148 -39.82 -0.64 5.68
N LEU A 149 -38.86 -0.24 4.85
CA LEU A 149 -39.08 0.25 3.49
C LEU A 149 -39.56 -0.88 2.57
N THR A 150 -40.54 -0.59 1.69
CA THR A 150 -41.04 -1.60 0.76
C THR A 150 -40.10 -1.80 -0.44
N GLY A 151 -40.16 -2.95 -1.09
CA GLY A 151 -39.40 -3.20 -2.33
C GLY A 151 -39.71 -2.19 -3.45
N ARG A 152 -40.89 -1.55 -3.43
CA ARG A 152 -41.24 -0.44 -4.34
C ARG A 152 -40.51 0.86 -4.01
N ASP A 153 -40.27 1.15 -2.73
CA ASP A 153 -39.51 2.32 -2.29
C ASP A 153 -38.01 2.15 -2.55
N ILE A 154 -37.50 0.92 -2.38
CA ILE A 154 -36.15 0.54 -2.78
C ILE A 154 -35.97 0.74 -4.29
N LEU A 155 -36.87 0.19 -5.11
CA LEU A 155 -36.87 0.41 -6.57
C LEU A 155 -36.95 1.91 -6.92
N LYS A 156 -37.84 2.68 -6.28
CA LYS A 156 -37.93 4.13 -6.48
C LYS A 156 -36.62 4.85 -6.15
N ARG A 157 -35.94 4.49 -5.05
CA ARG A 157 -34.63 5.05 -4.68
C ARG A 157 -33.54 4.65 -5.68
N MET A 158 -33.54 3.43 -6.19
CA MET A 158 -32.60 3.00 -7.23
C MET A 158 -32.85 3.71 -8.58
N THR A 159 -34.11 3.92 -8.97
CA THR A 159 -34.45 4.71 -10.17
C THR A 159 -34.09 6.19 -9.99
N LEU A 160 -34.30 6.76 -8.80
CA LEU A 160 -33.88 8.13 -8.48
C LEU A 160 -32.35 8.29 -8.42
N ALA A 161 -31.62 7.27 -7.97
CA ALA A 161 -30.15 7.26 -8.04
C ALA A 161 -29.62 7.18 -9.48
N ALA A 162 -30.36 6.54 -10.40
CA ALA A 162 -30.06 6.53 -11.83
C ALA A 162 -30.47 7.82 -12.56
N MET A 163 -31.40 8.60 -12.01
CA MET A 163 -31.84 9.89 -12.55
C MET A 163 -31.21 11.04 -11.76
N GLY A 164 -29.98 11.41 -12.12
CA GLY A 164 -29.07 12.30 -11.39
C GLY A 164 -29.62 13.66 -10.95
N ARG A 165 -30.44 13.68 -9.90
CA ARG A 165 -30.66 14.87 -9.07
C ARG A 165 -29.37 15.16 -8.30
N ARG A 166 -28.93 16.41 -8.34
CA ARG A 166 -27.88 16.93 -7.44
C ARG A 166 -28.37 16.80 -6.00
N GLU A 167 -27.79 15.89 -5.22
CA GLU A 167 -28.11 15.75 -3.80
C GLU A 167 -27.46 16.90 -3.03
N SER A 168 -28.25 17.63 -2.24
CA SER A 168 -27.68 18.71 -1.41
C SER A 168 -26.91 18.14 -0.22
N LEU A 169 -25.92 18.88 0.31
CA LEU A 169 -25.22 18.47 1.54
C LEU A 169 -26.20 18.24 2.70
N SER A 170 -27.32 18.97 2.74
CA SER A 170 -28.41 18.76 3.69
C SER A 170 -29.17 17.44 3.48
N GLN A 171 -29.30 16.93 2.26
CA GLN A 171 -29.87 15.60 1.97
C GLN A 171 -28.88 14.49 2.33
N ILE A 172 -27.60 14.64 2.00
CA ILE A 172 -26.54 13.69 2.35
C ILE A 172 -26.43 13.55 3.88
N ARG A 173 -26.46 14.67 4.61
CA ARG A 173 -26.53 14.72 6.08
C ARG A 173 -27.85 14.16 6.62
N ALA A 174 -29.01 14.49 6.05
CA ALA A 174 -30.30 13.96 6.52
C ALA A 174 -30.45 12.44 6.30
N ALA A 175 -29.77 11.88 5.30
CA ALA A 175 -29.68 10.44 5.09
C ALA A 175 -28.72 9.75 6.06
N ASN A 176 -27.72 10.47 6.60
CA ASN A 176 -26.66 9.95 7.47
C ASN A 176 -26.38 10.91 8.66
N PRO A 177 -27.36 11.18 9.55
CA PRO A 177 -27.24 12.23 10.56
C PRO A 177 -26.10 11.99 11.54
N ASP A 178 -25.78 10.73 11.81
CA ASP A 178 -24.76 10.32 12.78
C ASP A 178 -23.31 10.58 12.31
N LEU A 179 -23.08 10.78 10.99
CA LEU A 179 -21.73 10.87 10.43
C LEU A 179 -21.04 12.22 10.61
N GLN A 180 -21.76 13.24 11.09
CA GLN A 180 -21.24 14.60 11.38
C GLN A 180 -20.42 15.26 10.23
N LEU A 181 -20.64 14.84 8.97
CA LEU A 181 -19.84 15.27 7.82
C LEU A 181 -19.81 16.80 7.70
N SER A 182 -18.61 17.38 7.60
CA SER A 182 -18.39 18.83 7.61
C SER A 182 -18.80 19.53 6.31
N GLY A 183 -18.80 18.80 5.19
CA GLY A 183 -18.82 19.35 3.82
C GLY A 183 -17.43 19.55 3.22
N ASN A 184 -16.40 19.32 4.03
CA ASN A 184 -14.97 19.26 3.72
C ASN A 184 -14.60 18.13 2.74
N ILE A 185 -13.97 18.38 1.57
CA ILE A 185 -13.16 17.37 0.87
C ILE A 185 -11.72 17.88 0.69
N ILE A 186 -10.75 17.13 1.21
CA ILE A 186 -9.31 17.37 1.06
C ILE A 186 -8.73 16.29 0.14
N SER A 187 -8.33 16.64 -1.08
CA SER A 187 -7.72 15.69 -2.03
C SER A 187 -6.20 15.79 -2.01
N ALA A 188 -5.50 14.73 -1.61
CA ALA A 188 -4.05 14.65 -1.58
C ALA A 188 -3.53 13.98 -2.86
N THR A 189 -2.67 14.66 -3.62
CA THR A 189 -2.01 14.12 -4.82
C THR A 189 -0.53 14.52 -4.83
N PHE A 190 0.32 13.81 -5.57
CA PHE A 190 1.75 14.09 -5.55
C PHE A 190 2.11 15.50 -6.04
N ASN A 191 1.66 15.89 -7.24
CA ASN A 191 2.01 17.17 -7.86
C ASN A 191 0.81 18.12 -7.95
N ILE A 192 1.03 19.41 -7.70
CA ILE A 192 0.04 20.45 -7.99
C ILE A 192 -0.35 20.47 -9.49
N PRO A 193 -1.54 20.98 -9.86
CA PRO A 193 -2.00 21.05 -11.27
C PRO A 193 -1.15 21.91 -12.23
N HIS A 194 -0.08 22.54 -11.74
CA HIS A 194 0.78 23.45 -12.49
C HIS A 194 2.24 22.98 -12.45
N SER A 195 3.01 23.23 -13.51
CA SER A 195 4.46 23.38 -13.41
C SER A 195 4.80 24.83 -13.14
N LEU A 196 5.83 25.06 -12.33
CA LEU A 196 6.24 26.37 -11.82
C LEU A 196 7.52 26.80 -12.50
N LYS A 197 7.57 28.04 -13.00
CA LYS A 197 8.86 28.73 -13.21
C LYS A 197 9.01 29.87 -12.22
N TYR A 198 10.18 29.93 -11.60
CA TYR A 198 10.55 30.95 -10.62
C TYR A 198 11.58 31.92 -11.22
N ARG A 199 11.30 33.22 -11.06
CA ARG A 199 12.22 34.32 -11.35
C ARG A 199 12.23 35.22 -10.12
N LYS A 200 13.44 35.57 -9.67
CA LYS A 200 13.66 36.30 -8.41
C LYS A 200 12.95 37.66 -8.47
N ALA A 201 12.15 37.96 -7.44
CA ALA A 201 11.37 39.19 -7.31
C ALA A 201 10.35 39.45 -8.46
N SER A 202 9.78 38.40 -9.07
CA SER A 202 8.63 38.51 -9.97
C SER A 202 7.53 37.49 -9.65
N ASP A 203 6.33 37.65 -10.21
CA ASP A 203 5.24 36.68 -10.05
C ASP A 203 5.56 35.30 -10.62
N TRP A 204 4.95 34.27 -10.03
CA TRP A 204 5.18 32.87 -10.42
C TRP A 204 4.49 32.54 -11.74
N GLU A 205 5.26 32.02 -12.71
CA GLU A 205 4.73 31.59 -13.99
C GLU A 205 4.13 30.18 -13.86
N LEU A 206 2.81 30.12 -13.71
CA LEU A 206 2.04 28.87 -13.62
C LEU A 206 1.69 28.36 -15.03
N LYS A 207 2.10 27.14 -15.38
CA LYS A 207 1.69 26.47 -16.63
C LYS A 207 0.93 25.18 -16.31
N PRO A 208 -0.15 24.81 -17.02
CA PRO A 208 -0.87 23.56 -16.74
C PRO A 208 0.03 22.33 -16.84
N ARG A 209 0.09 21.52 -15.77
CA ARG A 209 0.94 20.32 -15.72
C ARG A 209 0.37 19.24 -16.64
N ARG A 210 1.21 18.72 -17.55
CA ARG A 210 0.81 17.71 -18.54
C ARG A 210 0.76 16.31 -17.89
N GLY A 211 -0.09 15.43 -18.43
CA GLY A 211 -0.03 13.98 -18.17
C GLY A 211 -0.95 13.40 -17.09
N GLN A 212 -1.75 14.21 -16.40
CA GLN A 212 -2.77 13.79 -15.41
C GLN A 212 -4.12 14.50 -15.62
N SER A 213 -4.53 14.73 -16.87
CA SER A 213 -5.72 15.52 -17.25
C SER A 213 -7.01 15.07 -16.54
N ALA A 214 -7.34 13.78 -16.59
CA ALA A 214 -8.55 13.25 -15.95
C ALA A 214 -8.57 13.48 -14.42
N LEU A 215 -7.43 13.39 -13.73
CA LEU A 215 -7.38 13.65 -12.29
C LEU A 215 -7.64 15.13 -11.98
N PHE A 216 -6.97 16.04 -12.69
CA PHE A 216 -7.16 17.49 -12.51
C PHE A 216 -8.54 17.97 -12.96
N ASP A 217 -9.16 17.34 -13.96
CA ASP A 217 -10.55 17.60 -14.34
C ASP A 217 -11.54 17.17 -13.24
N SER A 218 -11.25 16.08 -12.51
CA SER A 218 -12.06 15.67 -11.35
C SER A 218 -11.97 16.67 -10.20
N PHE A 219 -10.76 17.23 -9.97
CA PHE A 219 -10.54 18.28 -8.97
C PHE A 219 -11.21 19.61 -9.37
N ALA A 220 -11.21 19.97 -10.66
CA ALA A 220 -11.92 21.15 -11.14
C ALA A 220 -13.45 20.99 -10.96
N TYR A 221 -14.00 19.80 -11.20
CA TYR A 221 -15.41 19.50 -10.93
C TYR A 221 -15.74 19.56 -9.43
N LEU A 222 -14.96 18.90 -8.55
CA LEU A 222 -15.14 19.00 -7.09
C LEU A 222 -14.99 20.43 -6.55
N SER A 223 -14.22 21.29 -7.21
CA SER A 223 -14.04 22.70 -6.83
C SER A 223 -15.14 23.63 -7.38
N SER A 224 -16.15 23.10 -8.07
CA SER A 224 -17.20 23.88 -8.74
C SER A 224 -18.54 23.84 -8.00
N ASP A 225 -19.36 24.87 -8.23
CA ASP A 225 -20.74 25.02 -7.71
C ASP A 225 -21.71 23.90 -8.17
N GLU A 226 -21.26 22.97 -9.02
CA GLU A 226 -22.05 21.80 -9.40
C GLU A 226 -22.11 20.73 -8.29
N THR A 227 -21.14 20.72 -7.38
CA THR A 227 -21.07 19.74 -6.28
C THR A 227 -21.40 20.38 -4.92
N PRO A 228 -21.92 19.61 -3.95
CA PRO A 228 -22.29 20.13 -2.63
C PRO A 228 -21.10 20.25 -1.65
N TRP A 229 -19.86 20.17 -2.14
CA TRP A 229 -18.64 20.01 -1.33
C TRP A 229 -17.73 21.24 -1.42
N ASN A 230 -17.04 21.57 -0.33
CA ASN A 230 -15.97 22.56 -0.32
C ASN A 230 -14.63 21.83 -0.53
N HIS A 231 -14.06 21.94 -1.73
CA HIS A 231 -12.87 21.17 -2.09
C HIS A 231 -11.56 21.93 -1.85
N THR A 232 -10.50 21.21 -1.49
CA THR A 232 -9.13 21.73 -1.39
C THR A 232 -8.13 20.65 -1.77
N VAL A 233 -7.19 20.96 -2.65
CA VAL A 233 -6.11 20.04 -3.05
C VAL A 233 -4.86 20.30 -2.21
N VAL A 234 -4.23 19.25 -1.69
CA VAL A 234 -2.92 19.30 -1.03
C VAL A 234 -1.92 18.51 -1.87
N ALA A 235 -0.86 19.17 -2.34
CA ALA A 235 0.12 18.55 -3.24
C ALA A 235 1.48 19.23 -3.21
N TRP A 236 2.55 18.53 -3.54
CA TRP A 236 3.89 19.12 -3.67
C TRP A 236 3.95 20.01 -4.92
N THR A 237 4.78 21.05 -4.85
CA THR A 237 5.03 22.02 -5.94
C THR A 237 5.48 21.35 -7.25
N GLY A 238 6.06 20.15 -7.16
CA GLY A 238 6.95 19.61 -8.18
C GLY A 238 8.28 20.37 -8.21
N GLU A 239 9.10 20.04 -9.18
CA GLU A 239 10.31 20.79 -9.50
C GLU A 239 9.95 22.21 -9.93
N ILE A 240 10.78 23.15 -9.49
CA ILE A 240 10.68 24.57 -9.83
C ILE A 240 11.78 24.91 -10.83
N ASP A 241 11.37 25.25 -12.05
CA ASP A 241 12.28 25.69 -13.12
C ASP A 241 12.83 27.08 -12.80
N THR A 242 14.16 27.24 -12.81
CA THR A 242 14.81 28.55 -12.93
C THR A 242 15.27 28.76 -14.37
N PRO A 243 14.61 29.63 -15.17
CA PRO A 243 15.12 29.97 -16.49
C PRO A 243 16.43 30.75 -16.33
N GLN A 244 17.53 30.19 -16.85
CA GLN A 244 18.79 30.92 -16.96
C GLN A 244 18.60 32.07 -17.94
N ASP A 245 18.60 33.31 -17.45
CA ASP A 245 18.57 34.49 -18.30
C ASP A 245 19.93 34.61 -19.02
N VAL A 246 19.98 34.09 -20.27
CA VAL A 246 21.15 34.21 -21.15
C VAL A 246 21.32 35.69 -21.51
N VAL A 247 22.22 36.37 -20.81
CA VAL A 247 22.59 37.77 -21.07
C VAL A 247 23.37 37.86 -22.38
N SER A 248 22.66 37.84 -23.51
CA SER A 248 23.21 38.20 -24.82
C SER A 248 23.66 39.67 -24.79
N PRO A 249 24.93 39.98 -25.10
CA PRO A 249 25.40 41.37 -25.13
C PRO A 249 24.61 42.22 -26.15
N PRO A 250 24.41 43.54 -25.91
CA PRO A 250 23.68 44.40 -26.83
C PRO A 250 24.43 44.58 -28.17
N GLY A 251 24.09 43.75 -29.17
CA GLY A 251 24.71 43.81 -30.50
C GLY A 251 24.60 42.51 -31.31
N THR A 252 24.41 41.36 -30.67
CA THR A 252 24.23 40.08 -31.38
C THR A 252 22.78 39.93 -31.87
N PRO A 253 22.52 39.63 -33.16
CA PRO A 253 21.17 39.32 -33.63
C PRO A 253 20.67 38.00 -32.99
N PRO A 254 19.35 37.86 -32.74
CA PRO A 254 18.80 36.68 -32.07
C PRO A 254 19.04 35.41 -32.90
N ALA A 255 19.61 34.38 -32.28
CA ALA A 255 19.92 33.11 -32.95
C ALA A 255 18.63 32.36 -33.32
N THR A 256 18.31 32.29 -34.61
CA THR A 256 17.11 31.62 -35.15
C THR A 256 17.28 30.10 -35.29
N THR A 257 17.87 29.45 -34.29
CA THR A 257 18.10 28.00 -34.24
C THR A 257 17.56 27.43 -32.94
N VAL A 258 16.65 26.44 -33.07
CA VAL A 258 15.98 25.77 -31.96
C VAL A 258 16.98 25.10 -31.02
N HIS A 259 16.68 25.07 -29.71
CA HIS A 259 17.48 24.40 -28.69
C HIS A 259 17.77 22.94 -29.05
N PHE A 260 19.01 22.66 -29.45
CA PHE A 260 19.64 21.35 -29.27
C PHE A 260 20.67 21.48 -28.14
N SER A 261 20.55 20.62 -27.13
CA SER A 261 21.69 20.30 -26.27
C SER A 261 22.77 19.61 -27.14
N SER A 262 24.03 19.93 -26.90
CA SER A 262 25.13 19.51 -27.78
C SER A 262 25.46 18.02 -27.63
N LEU A 263 24.80 17.18 -28.42
CA LEU A 263 25.01 15.72 -28.51
C LEU A 263 26.34 15.35 -29.22
N ASN A 264 27.46 15.94 -28.79
CA ASN A 264 28.79 15.38 -28.92
C ASN A 264 29.84 16.19 -28.12
N THR A 265 30.39 15.60 -27.05
CA THR A 265 31.59 16.13 -26.39
C THR A 265 32.84 16.04 -27.28
N LEU A 266 32.81 15.17 -28.31
CA LEU A 266 33.87 15.00 -29.32
C LEU A 266 33.85 16.06 -30.44
N SER A 267 32.97 17.06 -30.38
CA SER A 267 32.84 18.11 -31.42
C SER A 267 33.02 19.54 -30.89
N ALA A 268 33.53 19.70 -29.67
CA ALA A 268 33.97 21.01 -29.19
C ALA A 268 35.21 21.48 -29.96
N PRO A 269 35.31 22.76 -30.38
CA PRO A 269 36.51 23.29 -31.02
C PRO A 269 37.67 23.30 -30.02
N ILE A 270 38.83 22.83 -30.47
CA ILE A 270 40.05 22.74 -29.65
C ILE A 270 40.50 24.15 -29.23
N PRO A 271 40.63 24.46 -27.92
CA PRO A 271 41.18 25.73 -27.46
C PRO A 271 42.63 25.92 -27.94
N ILE A 272 42.96 27.13 -28.39
CA ILE A 272 44.28 27.42 -29.01
C ILE A 272 45.36 27.77 -27.96
N ASP A 273 44.98 27.91 -26.68
CA ASP A 273 45.88 28.17 -25.55
C ASP A 273 45.82 27.02 -24.52
N GLY A 274 46.98 26.45 -24.18
CA GLY A 274 47.09 25.20 -23.41
C GLY A 274 46.79 25.30 -21.90
N ASP A 275 46.79 26.50 -21.32
CA ASP A 275 46.57 26.72 -19.88
C ASP A 275 45.13 27.16 -19.54
N ALA A 276 44.29 27.44 -20.54
CA ALA A 276 42.93 27.94 -20.36
C ALA A 276 41.95 26.81 -20.00
N ARG A 277 41.95 26.36 -18.73
CA ARG A 277 40.82 25.58 -18.19
C ARG A 277 39.54 26.41 -18.30
N LEU A 278 38.58 25.94 -19.10
CA LEU A 278 37.21 26.44 -19.05
C LEU A 278 36.70 26.33 -17.60
N PRO A 279 36.07 27.37 -17.04
CA PRO A 279 35.47 27.29 -15.72
C PRO A 279 34.32 26.30 -15.77
N THR A 280 34.49 25.13 -15.14
CA THR A 280 33.36 24.26 -14.79
C THR A 280 32.37 25.13 -14.02
N PRO A 281 31.10 25.23 -14.43
CA PRO A 281 30.11 25.96 -13.63
C PRO A 281 30.08 25.34 -12.23
N PRO A 282 30.10 26.15 -11.15
CA PRO A 282 30.04 25.61 -9.81
C PRO A 282 28.72 24.83 -9.66
N PRO A 283 28.72 23.66 -8.99
CA PRO A 283 27.48 22.92 -8.75
C PRO A 283 26.55 23.83 -7.94
N SER A 284 25.36 24.11 -8.47
CA SER A 284 24.40 25.00 -7.82
C SER A 284 23.93 24.38 -6.51
N GLU A 285 24.18 25.06 -5.38
CA GLU A 285 23.99 24.56 -4.00
C GLU A 285 22.51 24.35 -3.56
N GLY A 286 21.58 24.33 -4.53
CA GLY A 286 20.14 24.33 -4.34
C GLY A 286 19.48 25.64 -4.80
N LEU A 287 18.16 25.67 -4.81
CA LEU A 287 17.36 26.86 -5.09
C LEU A 287 16.88 27.49 -3.78
N TRP A 288 17.39 28.68 -3.46
CA TRP A 288 16.88 29.48 -2.33
C TRP A 288 15.58 30.21 -2.68
N LEU A 289 14.55 30.02 -1.86
CA LEU A 289 13.24 30.66 -1.99
C LEU A 289 12.91 31.45 -0.71
N PRO A 290 12.90 32.80 -0.75
CA PRO A 290 12.43 33.64 0.34
C PRO A 290 11.01 33.31 0.79
N LYS A 291 10.72 33.50 2.07
CA LYS A 291 9.40 33.26 2.68
C LYS A 291 8.29 34.12 2.08
N GLU A 292 8.63 35.34 1.63
CA GLU A 292 7.72 36.21 0.88
C GLU A 292 7.33 35.63 -0.49
N ASP A 293 8.26 34.99 -1.19
CA ASP A 293 8.03 34.35 -2.49
C ASP A 293 7.19 33.07 -2.34
N GLN A 294 7.42 32.31 -1.27
CA GLN A 294 6.58 31.16 -0.88
C GLN A 294 5.14 31.62 -0.57
N ALA A 295 4.98 32.64 0.27
CA ALA A 295 3.67 33.19 0.64
C ALA A 295 2.91 33.77 -0.57
N ARG A 296 3.62 34.35 -1.54
CA ARG A 296 3.02 34.80 -2.81
C ARG A 296 2.50 33.62 -3.63
N LEU A 297 3.24 32.52 -3.75
CA LEU A 297 2.76 31.30 -4.42
C LEU A 297 1.55 30.70 -3.69
N GLU A 298 1.60 30.58 -2.36
CA GLU A 298 0.49 30.05 -1.57
C GLU A 298 -0.77 30.89 -1.73
N THR A 299 -0.64 32.21 -1.74
CA THR A 299 -1.75 33.14 -2.00
C THR A 299 -2.31 32.94 -3.41
N GLN A 300 -1.46 32.81 -4.43
CA GLN A 300 -1.85 32.62 -5.82
C GLN A 300 -2.54 31.26 -6.08
N LEU A 301 -2.08 30.19 -5.41
CA LEU A 301 -2.66 28.85 -5.49
C LEU A 301 -3.97 28.73 -4.67
N ALA A 302 -4.08 29.40 -3.54
CA ALA A 302 -5.29 29.43 -2.73
C ALA A 302 -6.45 30.23 -3.37
N HIS A 303 -6.13 31.30 -4.12
CA HIS A 303 -7.09 32.12 -4.85
C HIS A 303 -7.29 31.69 -6.32
N SER A 304 -6.79 30.51 -6.69
CA SER A 304 -6.99 29.92 -8.02
C SER A 304 -8.49 29.69 -8.30
N LYS A 305 -8.99 30.24 -9.41
CA LYS A 305 -10.42 30.19 -9.80
C LYS A 305 -10.92 28.80 -10.19
N THR A 306 -10.04 27.81 -10.36
CA THR A 306 -10.39 26.47 -10.86
C THR A 306 -10.18 25.36 -9.83
N ILE A 307 -9.09 25.43 -9.06
CA ILE A 307 -8.72 24.43 -8.05
C ILE A 307 -7.99 25.14 -6.92
N LYS A 308 -8.67 25.33 -5.78
CA LYS A 308 -8.04 25.81 -4.55
C LYS A 308 -6.97 24.82 -4.11
N THR A 309 -5.71 25.24 -4.17
CA THR A 309 -4.55 24.37 -3.96
C THR A 309 -3.70 24.89 -2.81
N VAL A 310 -3.30 24.01 -1.90
CA VAL A 310 -2.32 24.27 -0.83
C VAL A 310 -1.06 23.46 -1.14
N PRO A 311 0.10 24.10 -1.34
CA PRO A 311 1.33 23.39 -1.62
C PRO A 311 1.88 22.70 -0.35
N VAL A 312 2.60 21.61 -0.59
CA VAL A 312 3.57 21.01 0.33
C VAL A 312 4.96 21.39 -0.17
N TRP A 313 5.80 21.95 0.69
CA TRP A 313 7.21 22.21 0.39
C TRP A 313 8.06 21.02 0.85
N LEU A 314 8.96 20.53 0.00
CA LEU A 314 9.79 19.35 0.28
C LEU A 314 11.29 19.71 0.26
N CYS A 315 11.82 19.98 1.44
CA CYS A 315 13.24 20.16 1.77
C CYS A 315 13.56 19.44 3.09
N ASP A 316 14.83 19.31 3.45
CA ASP A 316 15.22 18.84 4.78
C ASP A 316 15.01 19.96 5.83
N ASP A 317 14.81 19.61 7.10
CA ASP A 317 14.37 20.59 8.10
C ASP A 317 15.48 21.59 8.47
N ASN A 318 16.75 21.19 8.31
CA ASN A 318 17.93 22.06 8.38
C ASN A 318 18.13 22.94 7.13
N GLU A 319 17.35 22.72 6.06
CA GLU A 319 17.30 23.56 4.86
C GLU A 319 16.19 24.63 4.96
N GLN A 320 15.39 24.62 6.02
CA GLN A 320 14.34 25.59 6.32
C GLN A 320 14.81 26.58 7.40
N GLN A 321 14.60 27.88 7.16
CA GLN A 321 14.99 28.97 8.05
C GLN A 321 13.86 30.00 8.15
N ASP A 322 13.94 30.93 9.11
CA ASP A 322 12.91 31.95 9.29
C ASP A 322 12.72 32.87 8.08
N GLU A 323 13.75 33.04 7.25
CA GLU A 323 13.77 33.89 6.05
C GLU A 323 13.38 33.16 4.75
N GLY A 324 13.40 31.82 4.72
CA GLY A 324 13.19 31.05 3.48
C GLY A 324 13.56 29.56 3.57
N ILE A 325 13.53 28.89 2.42
CA ILE A 325 13.92 27.47 2.26
C ILE A 325 14.98 27.30 1.17
N LEU A 326 15.85 26.32 1.33
CA LEU A 326 16.81 25.87 0.32
C LEU A 326 16.36 24.53 -0.29
N LEU A 327 15.96 24.54 -1.56
CA LEU A 327 15.56 23.32 -2.26
C LEU A 327 16.78 22.67 -2.93
N LYS A 328 17.38 21.65 -2.29
CA LYS A 328 18.37 20.77 -2.93
C LYS A 328 17.70 19.54 -3.53
N ASP A 329 18.32 19.01 -4.59
CA ASP A 329 18.03 17.72 -5.21
C ASP A 329 16.53 17.38 -5.33
N GLN A 330 15.75 18.29 -5.94
CA GLN A 330 14.29 18.24 -5.97
C GLN A 330 13.70 16.91 -6.48
N SER A 331 14.42 16.17 -7.33
CA SER A 331 13.97 14.88 -7.85
C SER A 331 14.13 13.72 -6.84
N ARG A 332 14.83 13.87 -5.71
CA ARG A 332 14.99 12.79 -4.71
C ARG A 332 13.66 12.21 -4.25
N TRP A 333 12.67 13.09 -4.04
CA TRP A 333 11.35 12.76 -3.51
C TRP A 333 10.50 11.83 -4.41
N ARG A 334 10.76 11.78 -5.73
CA ARG A 334 10.05 10.86 -6.64
C ARG A 334 10.74 9.52 -6.85
N ARG A 335 12.05 9.40 -6.54
CA ARG A 335 12.89 8.26 -6.95
C ARG A 335 12.29 6.91 -6.56
N TYR A 336 11.97 6.67 -5.29
CA TYR A 336 11.39 5.39 -4.85
C TYR A 336 10.06 5.04 -5.54
N ALA A 337 9.24 6.06 -5.79
CA ALA A 337 7.91 5.88 -6.38
C ALA A 337 7.98 5.56 -7.89
N GLU A 338 8.90 6.19 -8.62
CA GLU A 338 9.10 5.94 -10.05
C GLU A 338 10.00 4.72 -10.32
N HIS A 339 11.09 4.56 -9.57
CA HIS A 339 12.05 3.46 -9.71
C HIS A 339 11.48 2.13 -9.21
N ASP A 340 10.97 2.05 -7.97
CA ASP A 340 10.61 0.76 -7.33
C ASP A 340 9.11 0.45 -7.42
N LEU A 341 8.23 1.40 -7.08
CA LEU A 341 6.79 1.15 -7.08
C LEU A 341 6.19 1.08 -8.49
N TYR A 342 6.43 2.09 -9.32
CA TYR A 342 5.84 2.18 -10.67
C TYR A 342 6.29 1.03 -11.57
N THR A 343 7.58 0.67 -11.57
CA THR A 343 8.10 -0.43 -12.40
C THR A 343 7.50 -1.79 -12.00
N LEU A 344 7.47 -2.09 -10.71
CA LEU A 344 6.93 -3.34 -10.16
C LEU A 344 5.42 -3.47 -10.41
N PHE A 345 4.68 -2.37 -10.26
CA PHE A 345 3.24 -2.34 -10.51
C PHE A 345 2.92 -2.63 -11.98
N HIS A 346 3.86 -2.30 -12.89
CA HIS A 346 3.82 -2.61 -14.31
C HIS A 346 4.55 -3.93 -14.71
N TYR A 347 4.88 -4.80 -13.75
CA TYR A 347 5.54 -6.10 -13.98
C TYR A 347 6.94 -6.02 -14.62
N LYS A 348 7.66 -4.92 -14.40
CA LYS A 348 9.12 -4.88 -14.54
C LYS A 348 9.75 -5.27 -13.19
N GLN A 349 10.97 -5.77 -13.22
CA GLN A 349 11.84 -5.94 -12.05
C GLN A 349 13.24 -5.47 -12.45
N HIS A 350 13.92 -4.78 -11.53
CA HIS A 350 15.30 -4.37 -11.71
C HIS A 350 16.27 -5.50 -11.36
N GLU A 351 17.53 -5.37 -11.78
CA GLU A 351 18.59 -6.25 -11.31
C GLU A 351 18.86 -5.99 -9.81
N PRO A 352 19.19 -7.04 -9.01
CA PRO A 352 19.45 -6.87 -7.58
C PRO A 352 20.59 -5.89 -7.29
N THR A 353 20.30 -4.84 -6.54
CA THR A 353 21.30 -3.87 -6.05
C THR A 353 21.82 -4.26 -4.67
N ASP A 354 22.76 -3.49 -4.13
CA ASP A 354 23.29 -3.67 -2.76
C ASP A 354 22.38 -3.13 -1.65
N GLY A 355 21.15 -2.69 -1.99
CA GLY A 355 20.15 -2.19 -1.04
C GLY A 355 20.44 -0.81 -0.41
N ARG A 356 21.66 -0.25 -0.59
CA ARG A 356 22.04 1.02 0.04
C ARG A 356 21.31 2.21 -0.58
N LYS A 357 21.16 2.24 -1.91
CA LYS A 357 20.35 3.26 -2.60
C LYS A 357 18.86 3.18 -2.20
N GLU A 358 18.28 1.97 -2.23
CA GLU A 358 16.87 1.74 -1.86
C GLU A 358 16.59 2.25 -0.45
N ARG A 359 17.49 2.01 0.50
CA ARG A 359 17.37 2.46 1.89
C ARG A 359 17.24 3.98 2.01
N LEU A 360 18.01 4.74 1.25
CA LEU A 360 17.96 6.20 1.23
C LEU A 360 16.68 6.70 0.53
N GLN A 361 16.35 6.11 -0.62
CA GLN A 361 15.16 6.45 -1.40
C GLN A 361 13.86 6.18 -0.60
N TRP A 362 13.82 5.10 0.18
CA TRP A 362 12.71 4.79 1.10
C TRP A 362 12.57 5.81 2.24
N ALA A 363 13.69 6.25 2.83
CA ALA A 363 13.66 7.27 3.88
C ALA A 363 13.07 8.60 3.36
N ASP A 364 13.47 9.05 2.17
CA ASP A 364 12.87 10.23 1.54
C ASP A 364 11.39 10.03 1.16
N TYR A 365 11.00 8.83 0.68
CA TYR A 365 9.60 8.49 0.41
C TYR A 365 8.71 8.55 1.66
N TYR A 366 9.22 8.05 2.79
CA TYR A 366 8.56 8.13 4.10
C TYR A 366 8.44 9.58 4.59
N ARG A 367 9.55 10.33 4.57
CA ARG A 367 9.60 11.76 4.97
C ARG A 367 8.68 12.63 4.12
N MET A 368 8.58 12.36 2.82
CA MET A 368 7.60 12.98 1.91
C MET A 368 6.17 12.70 2.37
N ASN A 369 5.79 11.42 2.54
CA ASN A 369 4.44 11.06 3.01
C ASN A 369 4.13 11.72 4.36
N GLN A 370 5.12 11.86 5.24
CA GLN A 370 4.95 12.48 6.54
C GLN A 370 4.77 14.01 6.47
N LYS A 371 5.53 14.72 5.60
CA LYS A 371 5.32 16.17 5.34
C LYS A 371 3.93 16.44 4.74
N PHE A 372 3.42 15.54 3.89
CA PHE A 372 2.01 15.56 3.47
C PHE A 372 1.04 15.36 4.63
N ALA A 373 1.29 14.38 5.52
CA ALA A 373 0.44 14.12 6.68
C ALA A 373 0.39 15.31 7.66
N ASN A 374 1.52 16.01 7.86
CA ASN A 374 1.58 17.24 8.64
C ASN A 374 0.64 18.32 8.03
N ARG A 375 0.84 18.63 6.74
CA ARG A 375 0.12 19.71 6.04
C ARG A 375 -1.39 19.45 5.89
N ILE A 376 -1.82 18.19 5.84
CA ILE A 376 -3.25 17.85 5.84
C ILE A 376 -3.87 18.06 7.23
N ILE A 377 -3.15 17.73 8.32
CA ILE A 377 -3.66 17.85 9.68
C ILE A 377 -3.81 19.32 10.11
N GLU A 378 -2.94 20.21 9.63
CA GLU A 378 -3.09 21.67 9.78
C GLU A 378 -4.41 22.22 9.19
N LEU A 379 -4.96 21.55 8.17
CA LEU A 379 -6.17 21.96 7.46
C LEU A 379 -7.43 21.22 7.92
N TYR A 380 -7.26 19.98 8.39
CA TYR A 380 -8.32 19.03 8.69
C TYR A 380 -9.24 19.49 9.82
N LYS A 381 -10.54 19.27 9.62
CA LYS A 381 -11.59 19.46 10.63
C LYS A 381 -12.35 18.15 10.83
N PRO A 382 -12.80 17.84 12.06
CA PRO A 382 -13.63 16.67 12.32
C PRO A 382 -14.83 16.61 11.36
N GLY A 383 -14.98 15.48 10.66
CA GLY A 383 -16.03 15.28 9.66
C GLY A 383 -15.64 15.63 8.22
N ASP A 384 -14.43 16.13 7.96
CA ASP A 384 -13.87 16.22 6.61
C ASP A 384 -13.66 14.81 6.01
N ILE A 385 -13.68 14.72 4.68
CA ILE A 385 -13.29 13.53 3.91
C ILE A 385 -11.92 13.80 3.27
N VAL A 386 -10.93 12.95 3.56
CA VAL A 386 -9.62 12.99 2.90
C VAL A 386 -9.58 11.95 1.79
N VAL A 387 -9.16 12.33 0.59
CA VAL A 387 -9.02 11.45 -0.58
C VAL A 387 -7.57 11.45 -1.04
N VAL A 388 -6.89 10.32 -0.92
CA VAL A 388 -5.46 10.16 -1.28
C VAL A 388 -5.33 9.49 -2.65
N HIS A 389 -4.43 10.02 -3.49
CA HIS A 389 -4.27 9.57 -4.87
C HIS A 389 -2.86 9.04 -5.18
N ASP A 390 -2.86 7.84 -5.79
CA ASP A 390 -1.74 7.18 -6.48
C ASP A 390 -0.54 6.73 -5.63
N TYR A 391 0.38 6.01 -6.28
CA TYR A 391 1.48 5.26 -5.65
C TYR A 391 2.52 6.11 -4.89
N TYR A 392 2.54 7.43 -5.08
CA TYR A 392 3.40 8.33 -4.29
C TYR A 392 2.98 8.43 -2.82
N LEU A 393 1.68 8.33 -2.54
CA LEU A 393 1.10 8.63 -1.23
C LEU A 393 0.51 7.39 -0.56
N MET A 394 1.16 6.23 -0.72
CA MET A 394 0.63 4.96 -0.19
C MET A 394 0.75 4.84 1.33
N LEU A 395 1.68 5.55 1.98
CA LEU A 395 1.84 5.52 3.45
C LEU A 395 0.91 6.52 4.15
N LEU A 396 0.51 7.57 3.44
CA LEU A 396 -0.27 8.69 3.95
C LEU A 396 -1.58 8.30 4.68
N PRO A 397 -2.40 7.33 4.23
CA PRO A 397 -3.64 6.98 4.93
C PRO A 397 -3.38 6.43 6.35
N SER A 398 -2.33 5.63 6.53
CA SER A 398 -1.91 5.15 7.86
C SER A 398 -1.33 6.29 8.71
N MET A 399 -0.45 7.13 8.15
CA MET A 399 0.12 8.29 8.87
C MET A 399 -0.94 9.29 9.37
N LEU A 400 -2.03 9.45 8.61
CA LEU A 400 -3.20 10.22 9.04
C LEU A 400 -4.00 9.50 10.13
N ARG A 401 -4.23 8.18 9.98
CA ARG A 401 -4.93 7.34 10.97
C ARG A 401 -4.23 7.30 12.32
N GLN A 402 -2.90 7.25 12.33
CA GLN A 402 -2.04 7.28 13.52
C GLN A 402 -2.25 8.51 14.41
N ARG A 403 -2.61 9.64 13.79
CA ARG A 403 -2.73 10.94 14.45
C ARG A 403 -4.18 11.36 14.68
N VAL A 404 -5.10 10.88 13.84
CA VAL A 404 -6.54 11.08 13.96
C VAL A 404 -7.26 9.74 13.66
N PRO A 405 -7.44 8.85 14.65
CA PRO A 405 -8.00 7.52 14.45
C PRO A 405 -9.38 7.52 13.77
N ASN A 406 -10.20 8.55 14.03
CA ASN A 406 -11.56 8.71 13.49
C ASN A 406 -11.63 9.55 12.19
N MET A 407 -10.52 9.72 11.46
CA MET A 407 -10.53 10.47 10.18
C MET A 407 -11.26 9.69 9.08
N ASN A 408 -12.05 10.37 8.24
CA ASN A 408 -12.67 9.73 7.07
C ASN A 408 -11.68 9.74 5.90
N ILE A 409 -11.14 8.57 5.53
CA ILE A 409 -10.08 8.47 4.50
C ILE A 409 -10.48 7.53 3.37
N SER A 410 -10.27 7.96 2.13
CA SER A 410 -10.26 7.11 0.94
C SER A 410 -8.90 7.12 0.27
N PHE A 411 -8.50 6.01 -0.34
CA PHE A 411 -7.34 5.92 -1.23
C PHE A 411 -7.78 5.45 -2.63
N PHE A 412 -7.22 6.03 -3.69
CA PHE A 412 -7.46 5.59 -5.07
C PHE A 412 -6.14 5.43 -5.84
N LEU A 413 -5.90 4.23 -6.37
CA LEU A 413 -4.74 3.95 -7.23
C LEU A 413 -5.11 4.15 -8.70
N HIS A 414 -4.40 5.06 -9.38
CA HIS A 414 -4.57 5.29 -10.82
C HIS A 414 -3.73 4.32 -11.65
N SER A 415 -2.57 3.91 -11.12
CA SER A 415 -1.70 2.85 -11.63
C SER A 415 -2.33 1.44 -11.53
N PRO A 416 -1.88 0.43 -12.32
CA PRO A 416 -2.19 -0.98 -12.07
C PRO A 416 -1.74 -1.46 -10.69
N PHE A 417 -2.34 -2.53 -10.18
CA PHE A 417 -1.81 -3.23 -9.00
C PHE A 417 -1.21 -4.62 -9.37
N PRO A 418 -0.01 -4.96 -8.87
CA PRO A 418 0.68 -6.21 -9.23
C PRO A 418 0.13 -7.42 -8.46
N SER A 419 0.29 -8.63 -9.01
CA SER A 419 0.02 -9.86 -8.29
C SER A 419 0.93 -10.02 -7.05
N SER A 420 0.53 -10.91 -6.14
CA SER A 420 1.32 -11.26 -4.94
C SER A 420 2.66 -11.93 -5.23
N GLU A 421 2.98 -12.23 -6.49
CA GLU A 421 4.30 -12.75 -6.88
C GLU A 421 5.26 -11.58 -7.07
N PHE A 422 4.89 -10.61 -7.91
CA PHE A 422 5.66 -9.37 -8.06
C PHE A 422 5.72 -8.57 -6.76
N LEU A 423 4.60 -8.37 -6.04
CA LEU A 423 4.64 -7.57 -4.81
C LEU A 423 5.52 -8.19 -3.71
N ARG A 424 5.72 -9.52 -3.70
CA ARG A 424 6.64 -10.16 -2.74
C ARG A 424 8.11 -9.84 -2.99
N CYS A 425 8.47 -9.38 -4.19
CA CYS A 425 9.83 -8.94 -4.52
C CYS A 425 10.15 -7.53 -3.99
N LEU A 426 9.15 -6.72 -3.63
CA LEU A 426 9.39 -5.46 -2.94
C LEU A 426 9.85 -5.74 -1.49
N PRO A 427 10.96 -5.16 -1.01
CA PRO A 427 11.36 -5.28 0.39
C PRO A 427 10.33 -4.66 1.33
N ARG A 428 9.89 -3.42 1.04
CA ARG A 428 8.90 -2.66 1.83
C ARG A 428 7.43 -2.99 1.53
N ARG A 429 7.17 -4.24 1.15
CA ARG A 429 5.83 -4.73 0.77
C ARG A 429 4.80 -4.74 1.90
N LYS A 430 5.25 -4.77 3.16
CA LYS A 430 4.37 -4.74 4.32
C LYS A 430 3.82 -3.33 4.48
N GLU A 431 4.73 -2.40 4.72
CA GLU A 431 4.52 -0.98 4.98
C GLU A 431 3.69 -0.28 3.88
N VAL A 432 3.91 -0.65 2.61
CA VAL A 432 3.16 -0.11 1.46
C VAL A 432 1.70 -0.62 1.40
N LEU A 433 1.43 -1.85 1.84
CA LEU A 433 0.04 -2.36 1.96
C LEU A 433 -0.65 -1.77 3.20
N GLU A 434 0.04 -1.80 4.33
CA GLU A 434 -0.37 -1.26 5.63
C GLU A 434 -0.74 0.23 5.53
N GLY A 435 0.09 1.00 4.84
CA GLY A 435 -0.14 2.40 4.51
C GLY A 435 -1.52 2.64 3.89
N VAL A 436 -1.87 1.86 2.86
CA VAL A 436 -3.16 1.97 2.16
C VAL A 436 -4.32 1.48 3.02
N LEU A 437 -4.11 0.46 3.86
CA LEU A 437 -5.10 -0.09 4.78
C LEU A 437 -5.48 0.86 5.93
N GLY A 438 -4.79 2.00 6.09
CA GLY A 438 -5.29 3.13 6.90
C GLY A 438 -6.58 3.79 6.36
N SER A 439 -7.03 3.41 5.16
CA SER A 439 -8.24 3.95 4.49
C SER A 439 -9.52 3.23 4.89
N ASN A 440 -10.66 3.92 4.90
CA ASN A 440 -11.98 3.30 5.00
C ASN A 440 -12.42 2.67 3.66
N LEU A 441 -12.03 3.28 2.54
CA LEU A 441 -12.32 2.82 1.17
C LEU A 441 -11.05 2.86 0.31
N VAL A 442 -10.77 1.77 -0.40
CA VAL A 442 -9.68 1.65 -1.39
C VAL A 442 -10.28 1.40 -2.77
N GLY A 443 -9.93 2.26 -3.73
CA GLY A 443 -10.44 2.21 -5.11
C GLY A 443 -9.36 1.88 -6.15
N PHE A 444 -9.74 1.08 -7.15
CA PHE A 444 -8.89 0.69 -8.27
C PHE A 444 -9.59 0.91 -9.63
N GLN A 445 -8.80 1.05 -10.69
CA GLN A 445 -9.28 1.12 -12.08
C GLN A 445 -9.98 -0.15 -12.58
N SER A 446 -9.58 -1.34 -12.09
CA SER A 446 -10.04 -2.63 -12.61
C SER A 446 -10.14 -3.72 -11.53
N TYR A 447 -11.03 -4.69 -11.76
CA TYR A 447 -11.29 -5.83 -10.86
C TYR A 447 -10.13 -6.83 -10.78
N SER A 448 -9.21 -6.84 -11.75
CA SER A 448 -7.95 -7.57 -11.62
C SER A 448 -7.08 -6.96 -10.51
N TYR A 449 -6.93 -5.63 -10.51
CA TYR A 449 -6.11 -4.91 -9.53
C TYR A 449 -6.68 -5.00 -8.12
N SER A 450 -8.01 -4.88 -7.96
CA SER A 450 -8.64 -5.04 -6.63
C SER A 450 -8.49 -6.45 -6.06
N ARG A 451 -8.64 -7.51 -6.88
CA ARG A 451 -8.38 -8.90 -6.46
C ARG A 451 -6.91 -9.13 -6.12
N HIS A 452 -5.99 -8.52 -6.88
CA HIS A 452 -4.57 -8.60 -6.57
C HIS A 452 -4.26 -7.96 -5.22
N PHE A 453 -4.81 -6.77 -4.93
CA PHE A 453 -4.65 -6.10 -3.64
C PHE A 453 -5.13 -6.95 -2.47
N SER A 454 -6.39 -7.43 -2.49
CA SER A 454 -6.92 -8.32 -1.44
C SER A 454 -6.05 -9.57 -1.26
N SER A 455 -5.65 -10.22 -2.36
CA SER A 455 -4.75 -11.38 -2.34
C SER A 455 -3.36 -11.06 -1.77
N CYS A 456 -2.85 -9.84 -1.97
CA CYS A 456 -1.61 -9.38 -1.38
C CYS A 456 -1.76 -9.16 0.13
N CYS A 457 -2.81 -8.48 0.60
CA CYS A 457 -3.08 -8.33 2.04
C CYS A 457 -3.14 -9.69 2.75
N THR A 458 -3.85 -10.68 2.18
CA THR A 458 -3.91 -12.03 2.75
C THR A 458 -2.60 -12.82 2.66
N ARG A 459 -1.81 -12.65 1.60
CA ARG A 459 -0.55 -13.41 1.41
C ARG A 459 0.71 -12.77 2.00
N VAL A 460 0.66 -11.47 2.33
CA VAL A 460 1.82 -10.70 2.82
C VAL A 460 1.63 -10.25 4.28
N LEU A 461 0.40 -9.89 4.67
CA LEU A 461 0.08 -9.46 6.05
C LEU A 461 -0.73 -10.51 6.83
N GLY A 462 -1.19 -11.58 6.17
CA GLY A 462 -2.06 -12.60 6.77
C GLY A 462 -3.52 -12.18 6.96
N PHE A 463 -3.90 -10.98 6.49
CA PHE A 463 -5.22 -10.39 6.79
C PHE A 463 -6.33 -11.10 5.99
N PRO A 464 -7.43 -11.54 6.61
CA PRO A 464 -8.53 -12.14 5.87
C PRO A 464 -9.15 -11.11 4.91
N SER A 465 -9.47 -11.57 3.71
CA SER A 465 -10.08 -10.73 2.67
C SER A 465 -11.10 -11.51 1.85
N ASP A 466 -12.04 -10.78 1.26
CA ASP A 466 -13.05 -11.32 0.34
C ASP A 466 -13.26 -10.38 -0.87
N SER A 467 -14.36 -10.59 -1.60
CA SER A 467 -14.70 -9.83 -2.79
C SER A 467 -15.04 -8.34 -2.56
N GLY A 468 -15.26 -7.91 -1.32
CA GLY A 468 -15.67 -6.54 -0.96
C GLY A 468 -14.77 -5.83 0.05
N GLY A 469 -13.78 -6.50 0.65
CA GLY A 469 -12.86 -5.84 1.58
C GLY A 469 -11.76 -6.73 2.16
N VAL A 470 -10.97 -6.12 3.03
CA VAL A 470 -9.93 -6.73 3.87
C VAL A 470 -10.26 -6.36 5.32
N ASP A 471 -10.25 -7.32 6.25
CA ASP A 471 -10.42 -7.04 7.67
C ASP A 471 -9.04 -6.86 8.32
N ALA A 472 -8.79 -5.69 8.92
CA ALA A 472 -7.49 -5.22 9.38
C ALA A 472 -7.65 -4.24 10.57
N TYR A 473 -6.80 -4.35 11.58
CA TYR A 473 -6.73 -3.45 12.74
C TYR A 473 -8.03 -3.34 13.54
N GLY A 474 -8.72 -4.46 13.73
CA GLY A 474 -10.07 -4.54 14.32
C GLY A 474 -11.19 -4.00 13.44
N ALA A 475 -10.87 -3.43 12.27
CA ALA A 475 -11.80 -2.78 11.34
C ALA A 475 -11.85 -3.48 9.98
N ARG A 476 -12.65 -2.93 9.05
CA ARG A 476 -12.79 -3.45 7.69
C ARG A 476 -12.52 -2.38 6.65
N VAL A 477 -11.48 -2.59 5.84
CA VAL A 477 -11.16 -1.75 4.69
C VAL A 477 -12.00 -2.21 3.50
N GLN A 478 -12.91 -1.36 3.02
CA GLN A 478 -13.72 -1.69 1.84
C GLN A 478 -12.90 -1.52 0.57
N VAL A 479 -13.02 -2.46 -0.37
CA VAL A 479 -12.29 -2.44 -1.64
C VAL A 479 -13.28 -2.36 -2.79
N GLY A 480 -13.03 -1.46 -3.75
CA GLY A 480 -13.93 -1.19 -4.87
C GLY A 480 -13.22 -0.92 -6.20
N VAL A 481 -14.02 -0.92 -7.28
CA VAL A 481 -13.57 -0.71 -8.66
C VAL A 481 -14.32 0.46 -9.26
N PHE A 482 -13.60 1.52 -9.62
CA PHE A 482 -14.15 2.76 -10.15
C PHE A 482 -13.25 3.22 -11.30
N PRO A 483 -13.50 2.79 -12.55
CA PRO A 483 -12.70 3.20 -13.71
C PRO A 483 -12.85 4.71 -13.94
N ILE A 484 -11.73 5.44 -14.00
CA ILE A 484 -11.77 6.90 -14.23
C ILE A 484 -12.11 7.22 -15.70
N GLY A 485 -13.08 8.13 -15.89
CA GLY A 485 -13.43 8.69 -17.19
C GLY A 485 -12.66 9.98 -17.52
N ILE A 486 -12.88 10.52 -18.71
CA ILE A 486 -12.43 11.88 -19.10
C ILE A 486 -13.56 12.90 -18.94
N ASN A 487 -13.25 14.20 -19.00
CA ASN A 487 -14.26 15.25 -19.15
C ASN A 487 -14.70 15.36 -20.62
N ALA A 488 -15.71 14.56 -20.99
CA ALA A 488 -16.17 14.43 -22.37
C ALA A 488 -16.55 15.77 -23.00
N ASP A 489 -17.39 16.56 -22.32
CA ASP A 489 -17.90 17.85 -22.80
C ASP A 489 -16.75 18.85 -23.06
N LYS A 490 -15.74 18.86 -22.18
CA LYS A 490 -14.54 19.68 -22.32
C LYS A 490 -13.66 19.24 -23.49
N CYS A 491 -13.50 17.93 -23.70
CA CYS A 491 -12.80 17.39 -24.87
C CYS A 491 -13.52 17.74 -26.18
N GLU A 492 -14.85 17.63 -26.20
CA GLU A 492 -15.67 17.98 -27.36
C GLU A 492 -15.62 19.49 -27.67
N MET A 493 -15.73 20.34 -26.64
CA MET A 493 -15.58 21.79 -26.78
C MET A 493 -14.24 22.19 -27.41
N TYR A 494 -13.12 21.59 -26.98
CA TYR A 494 -11.82 21.90 -27.57
C TYR A 494 -11.67 21.35 -28.99
N ALA A 495 -12.14 20.13 -29.26
CA ALA A 495 -11.94 19.46 -30.53
C ALA A 495 -12.71 20.09 -31.70
N TRP A 496 -13.80 20.83 -31.45
CA TRP A 496 -14.61 21.52 -32.48
C TRP A 496 -14.43 23.04 -32.54
N THR A 497 -13.30 23.58 -32.05
CA THR A 497 -12.92 24.98 -32.31
C THR A 497 -12.53 25.23 -33.77
N ASP A 498 -12.61 26.49 -34.23
CA ASP A 498 -12.21 26.89 -35.58
C ASP A 498 -10.72 26.61 -35.83
N ALA A 499 -9.84 26.95 -34.87
CA ALA A 499 -8.39 26.70 -34.96
C ALA A 499 -8.03 25.20 -35.05
N VAL A 500 -8.78 24.31 -34.39
CA VAL A 500 -8.65 22.86 -34.59
C VAL A 500 -9.14 22.46 -35.97
N THR A 501 -10.23 23.06 -36.44
CA THR A 501 -10.85 22.72 -37.73
C THR A 501 -9.97 23.14 -38.92
N ASP A 502 -9.28 24.28 -38.85
CA ASP A 502 -8.25 24.68 -39.82
C ASP A 502 -7.07 23.71 -39.84
N LYS A 503 -6.54 23.33 -38.67
CA LYS A 503 -5.46 22.34 -38.55
C LYS A 503 -5.89 20.96 -39.03
N TYR A 504 -7.13 20.55 -38.78
CA TYR A 504 -7.74 19.32 -39.31
C TYR A 504 -7.80 19.36 -40.84
N ASN A 505 -8.30 20.46 -41.43
CA ASN A 505 -8.39 20.63 -42.89
C ASN A 505 -6.99 20.59 -43.54
N ALA A 506 -5.99 21.21 -42.91
CA ALA A 506 -4.61 21.14 -43.35
C ALA A 506 -4.05 19.71 -43.31
N LEU A 507 -4.33 18.93 -42.25
CA LEU A 507 -3.93 17.53 -42.14
C LEU A 507 -4.62 16.63 -43.17
N LYS A 508 -5.94 16.78 -43.40
CA LYS A 508 -6.65 16.00 -44.43
C LYS A 508 -6.17 16.33 -45.85
N LYS A 509 -5.71 17.56 -46.10
CA LYS A 509 -5.07 17.95 -47.37
C LYS A 509 -3.65 17.42 -47.51
N LEU A 510 -2.84 17.46 -46.44
CA LEU A 510 -1.46 16.94 -46.44
C LEU A 510 -1.40 15.43 -46.70
N TYR A 511 -2.38 14.69 -46.17
CA TYR A 511 -2.52 13.25 -46.32
C TYR A 511 -3.70 12.87 -47.22
N GLU A 512 -3.98 13.68 -48.25
CA GLU A 512 -5.01 13.37 -49.25
C GLU A 512 -4.72 12.02 -49.93
N GLY A 513 -5.77 11.22 -50.13
CA GLY A 513 -5.69 9.85 -50.65
C GLY A 513 -5.09 8.80 -49.70
N LYS A 514 -4.59 9.21 -48.52
CA LYS A 514 -3.92 8.32 -47.55
C LYS A 514 -4.80 8.07 -46.31
N LYS A 515 -4.46 7.02 -45.56
CA LYS A 515 -5.08 6.62 -44.30
C LYS A 515 -4.15 6.89 -43.13
N ILE A 516 -4.66 7.57 -42.10
CA ILE A 516 -3.87 7.99 -40.94
C ILE A 516 -4.17 7.05 -39.76
N ILE A 517 -3.16 6.35 -39.25
CA ILE A 517 -3.19 5.68 -37.95
C ILE A 517 -2.54 6.62 -36.93
N VAL A 518 -3.18 6.89 -35.79
CA VAL A 518 -2.61 7.71 -34.71
C VAL A 518 -2.22 6.89 -33.49
N GLY A 519 -1.05 7.19 -32.94
CA GLY A 519 -0.64 6.79 -31.59
C GLY A 519 -0.12 8.00 -30.81
N ARG A 520 -0.49 8.09 -29.52
CA ARG A 520 0.06 9.09 -28.58
C ARG A 520 0.34 8.39 -27.25
N ASP A 521 1.60 8.34 -26.89
CA ASP A 521 2.12 7.58 -25.74
C ASP A 521 3.23 8.36 -25.02
N ARG A 522 3.58 7.95 -23.80
CA ARG A 522 4.89 8.30 -23.19
C ARG A 522 5.95 7.35 -23.75
N LEU A 523 7.22 7.78 -23.80
CA LEU A 523 8.34 6.96 -24.30
C LEU A 523 8.82 5.90 -23.28
N ASP A 524 7.90 5.10 -22.75
CA ASP A 524 8.11 4.09 -21.70
C ASP A 524 7.81 2.69 -22.27
N SER A 525 8.59 1.68 -21.88
CA SER A 525 8.38 0.27 -22.25
C SER A 525 7.01 -0.30 -21.86
N VAL A 526 6.30 0.24 -20.84
CA VAL A 526 4.91 -0.19 -20.55
C VAL A 526 3.93 0.25 -21.64
N ARG A 527 4.27 1.28 -22.42
CA ARG A 527 3.37 1.91 -23.41
C ARG A 527 3.38 1.19 -24.76
N GLY A 528 4.32 0.27 -24.99
CA GLY A 528 4.31 -0.63 -26.15
C GLY A 528 4.55 0.07 -27.50
N VAL A 529 5.30 1.17 -27.53
CA VAL A 529 5.61 1.92 -28.76
C VAL A 529 6.44 1.08 -29.72
N ALA A 530 7.42 0.31 -29.21
CA ALA A 530 8.21 -0.60 -30.02
C ALA A 530 7.34 -1.70 -30.66
N GLN A 531 6.46 -2.34 -29.88
CA GLN A 531 5.49 -3.32 -30.36
C GLN A 531 4.59 -2.73 -31.47
N LYS A 532 4.15 -1.47 -31.33
CA LYS A 532 3.36 -0.78 -32.35
C LYS A 532 4.08 -0.65 -33.68
N LEU A 533 5.35 -0.22 -33.64
CA LEU A 533 6.19 -0.07 -34.83
C LEU A 533 6.48 -1.43 -35.47
N GLN A 534 6.79 -2.45 -34.69
CA GLN A 534 7.03 -3.81 -35.17
C GLN A 534 5.76 -4.45 -35.78
N ALA A 535 4.57 -4.18 -35.22
CA ALA A 535 3.30 -4.63 -35.79
C ALA A 535 2.90 -3.87 -37.05
N PHE A 536 3.17 -2.56 -37.11
CA PHE A 536 2.93 -1.75 -38.32
C PHE A 536 3.87 -2.14 -39.46
N GLU A 537 5.12 -2.46 -39.18
CA GLU A 537 6.04 -3.09 -40.14
C GLU A 537 5.48 -4.43 -40.65
N ARG A 538 5.05 -5.31 -39.72
CA ARG A 538 4.49 -6.61 -40.07
C ARG A 538 3.21 -6.50 -40.92
N PHE A 539 2.42 -5.45 -40.70
CA PHE A 539 1.30 -5.08 -41.56
C PHE A 539 1.74 -4.67 -42.98
N LEU A 540 2.79 -3.85 -43.12
CA LEU A 540 3.34 -3.48 -44.44
C LEU A 540 4.02 -4.66 -45.16
N GLU A 541 4.56 -5.65 -44.42
CA GLU A 541 4.99 -6.93 -44.99
C GLU A 541 3.80 -7.74 -45.53
N MET A 542 2.81 -8.00 -44.68
CA MET A 542 1.69 -8.91 -44.95
C MET A 542 0.69 -8.37 -45.98
N TYR A 543 0.53 -7.04 -46.07
CA TYR A 543 -0.43 -6.40 -46.96
C TYR A 543 0.25 -5.35 -47.87
N PRO A 544 0.97 -5.79 -48.93
CA PRO A 544 1.67 -4.88 -49.84
C PRO A 544 0.77 -3.80 -50.47
N ASP A 545 -0.52 -4.10 -50.66
CA ASP A 545 -1.51 -3.17 -51.21
C ASP A 545 -1.72 -1.89 -50.37
N TRP A 546 -1.32 -1.87 -49.10
CA TRP A 546 -1.42 -0.69 -48.22
C TRP A 546 -0.15 0.20 -48.21
N ARG A 547 0.94 -0.23 -48.86
CA ARG A 547 2.15 0.58 -49.02
C ARG A 547 1.84 1.87 -49.80
N GLU A 548 2.51 2.97 -49.44
CA GLU A 548 2.26 4.35 -49.89
C GLU A 548 0.85 4.93 -49.59
N LYS A 549 -0.09 4.11 -49.08
CA LYS A 549 -1.48 4.50 -48.77
C LYS A 549 -1.77 4.68 -47.28
N VAL A 550 -0.94 4.16 -46.38
CA VAL A 550 -1.15 4.23 -44.91
C VAL A 550 0.04 4.89 -44.22
N VAL A 551 -0.22 5.87 -43.36
CA VAL A 551 0.77 6.54 -42.53
C VAL A 551 0.48 6.33 -41.04
N LEU A 552 1.48 5.93 -40.26
CA LEU A 552 1.44 5.90 -38.81
C LEU A 552 2.03 7.20 -38.26
N ILE A 553 1.20 8.01 -37.61
CA ILE A 553 1.62 9.20 -36.87
C ILE A 553 1.73 8.83 -35.39
N GLN A 554 2.97 8.67 -34.91
CA GLN A 554 3.26 8.38 -33.50
C GLN A 554 3.82 9.62 -32.82
N VAL A 555 3.07 10.17 -31.86
CA VAL A 555 3.53 11.21 -30.94
C VAL A 555 4.07 10.53 -29.69
N THR A 556 5.28 10.88 -29.26
CA THR A 556 5.83 10.43 -27.97
C THR A 556 6.21 11.64 -27.13
N SER A 557 5.58 11.80 -25.98
CA SER A 557 6.10 12.76 -24.99
C SER A 557 7.38 12.20 -24.36
N PRO A 558 8.39 13.03 -24.07
CA PRO A 558 9.48 12.66 -23.17
C PRO A 558 8.94 12.05 -21.87
N THR A 559 9.70 11.13 -21.27
CA THR A 559 9.40 10.64 -19.92
C THR A 559 9.67 11.75 -18.89
N SER A 560 8.99 11.66 -17.75
CA SER A 560 9.17 12.57 -16.59
C SER A 560 10.17 12.02 -15.58
N ILE A 561 10.81 10.90 -15.94
CA ILE A 561 11.81 10.17 -15.16
C ILE A 561 13.15 10.76 -15.58
N GLU A 562 13.65 11.76 -14.83
CA GLU A 562 14.99 12.29 -15.01
C GLU A 562 15.97 11.46 -14.18
N GLU A 563 16.39 10.30 -14.73
CA GLU A 563 17.53 9.54 -14.22
C GLU A 563 18.82 9.97 -14.95
N GLU A 564 19.72 10.64 -14.21
CA GLU A 564 21.02 11.07 -14.75
C GLU A 564 21.98 9.89 -14.95
N LYS A 565 22.71 9.94 -16.08
CA LYS A 565 23.95 9.19 -16.46
C LYS A 565 23.76 7.88 -17.25
N ASP A 566 23.94 8.03 -18.56
CA ASP A 566 24.73 7.21 -19.50
C ASP A 566 24.48 5.70 -19.69
N ASP A 567 23.95 4.95 -18.72
CA ASP A 567 23.80 3.48 -18.80
C ASP A 567 22.33 2.99 -18.81
N ASP A 568 21.35 3.90 -18.73
CA ASP A 568 19.93 3.60 -18.46
C ASP A 568 19.19 2.79 -19.58
N PRO A 569 18.25 1.88 -19.21
CA PRO A 569 17.35 1.21 -20.15
C PRO A 569 16.32 2.08 -20.90
N GLU A 570 15.88 3.25 -20.44
CA GLU A 570 14.98 4.13 -21.22
C GLU A 570 15.68 4.80 -22.41
N SER A 571 16.95 5.18 -22.28
CA SER A 571 17.84 5.59 -23.38
C SER A 571 17.91 4.50 -24.46
N ARG A 572 17.97 3.22 -24.06
CA ARG A 572 17.93 2.06 -24.96
C ARG A 572 16.55 1.92 -25.64
N ILE A 573 15.45 2.29 -24.97
CA ILE A 573 14.09 2.32 -25.56
C ILE A 573 13.97 3.45 -26.59
N ALA A 574 14.43 4.66 -26.27
CA ALA A 574 14.42 5.79 -27.19
C ALA A 574 15.25 5.49 -28.45
N THR A 575 16.44 4.93 -28.27
CA THR A 575 17.32 4.47 -29.37
C THR A 575 16.62 3.42 -30.23
N ARG A 576 16.08 2.35 -29.62
CA ARG A 576 15.35 1.28 -30.33
C ARG A 576 14.10 1.79 -31.06
N VAL A 577 13.38 2.77 -30.50
CA VAL A 577 12.23 3.39 -31.19
C VAL A 577 12.70 4.14 -32.44
N ASN A 578 13.77 4.92 -32.34
CA ASN A 578 14.35 5.63 -33.49
C ASN A 578 14.87 4.66 -34.56
N GLU A 579 15.58 3.59 -34.18
CA GLU A 579 16.02 2.51 -35.08
C GLU A 579 14.84 1.87 -35.84
N LEU A 580 13.74 1.55 -35.13
CA LEU A 580 12.54 0.99 -35.73
C LEU A 580 11.90 1.96 -36.74
N VAL A 581 11.77 3.25 -36.40
CA VAL A 581 11.26 4.29 -37.31
C VAL A 581 12.14 4.41 -38.56
N MET A 582 13.47 4.49 -38.39
CA MET A 582 14.42 4.61 -39.51
C MET A 582 14.40 3.38 -40.42
N ARG A 583 14.32 2.17 -39.85
CA ARG A 583 14.25 0.92 -40.61
C ARG A 583 12.96 0.81 -41.44
N ILE A 584 11.81 1.09 -40.85
CA ILE A 584 10.51 1.03 -41.55
C ILE A 584 10.46 2.09 -42.67
N ASN A 585 10.91 3.31 -42.39
CA ASN A 585 10.94 4.38 -43.38
C ASN A 585 11.98 4.12 -44.50
N GLY A 586 13.10 3.46 -44.19
CA GLY A 586 14.09 3.04 -45.19
C GLY A 586 13.66 1.86 -46.06
N MET A 587 12.79 0.97 -45.56
CA MET A 587 12.30 -0.21 -46.29
C MET A 587 11.00 0.04 -47.07
N TYR A 588 10.11 0.89 -46.58
CA TYR A 588 8.76 1.10 -47.14
C TYR A 588 8.44 2.57 -47.48
N GLY A 589 9.40 3.47 -47.33
CA GLY A 589 9.30 4.85 -47.79
C GLY A 589 9.81 5.08 -49.21
N SER A 590 9.49 6.26 -49.75
CA SER A 590 9.96 6.77 -51.03
C SER A 590 10.20 8.29 -50.92
N LEU A 591 10.79 8.91 -51.95
CA LEU A 591 11.18 10.34 -51.91
C LEU A 591 10.04 11.32 -51.57
N GLY A 592 8.78 10.93 -51.79
CA GLY A 592 7.58 11.71 -51.46
C GLY A 592 6.67 11.10 -50.38
N PHE A 593 7.10 10.03 -49.72
CA PHE A 593 6.27 9.31 -48.75
C PHE A 593 7.13 8.63 -47.65
N SER A 594 6.84 8.95 -46.40
CA SER A 594 7.42 8.27 -45.23
C SER A 594 6.30 7.62 -44.42
N PRO A 595 6.25 6.27 -44.30
CA PRO A 595 5.13 5.54 -43.70
C PRO A 595 5.00 5.75 -42.19
N VAL A 596 6.08 6.12 -41.49
CA VAL A 596 6.05 6.49 -40.08
C VAL A 596 6.47 7.95 -39.92
N GLN A 597 5.65 8.71 -39.20
CA GLN A 597 5.91 10.08 -38.75
C GLN A 597 6.04 10.04 -37.23
N HIS A 598 7.27 10.17 -36.72
CA HIS A 598 7.55 10.14 -35.30
C HIS A 598 7.81 11.56 -34.78
N TYR A 599 7.03 11.98 -33.80
CA TYR A 599 7.13 13.28 -33.16
C TYR A 599 7.51 13.13 -31.69
N PRO A 600 8.81 13.17 -31.34
CA PRO A 600 9.30 13.09 -29.95
C PRO A 600 9.14 14.43 -29.21
N GLN A 601 7.97 15.06 -29.32
CA GLN A 601 7.70 16.40 -28.81
C GLN A 601 6.28 16.56 -28.25
N TYR A 602 6.10 17.58 -27.43
CA TYR A 602 4.80 18.01 -26.94
C TYR A 602 4.06 18.86 -27.98
N LEU A 603 2.99 18.31 -28.57
CA LEU A 603 2.05 19.09 -29.39
C LEU A 603 1.34 20.19 -28.58
N SER A 604 0.84 21.22 -29.28
CA SER A 604 -0.19 22.12 -28.77
C SER A 604 -1.54 21.39 -28.63
N GLN A 605 -2.47 22.00 -27.88
CA GLN A 605 -3.80 21.44 -27.66
C GLN A 605 -4.56 21.25 -28.99
N ASP A 606 -4.52 22.26 -29.86
CA ASP A 606 -5.27 22.24 -31.10
C ASP A 606 -4.70 21.22 -32.11
N GLU A 607 -3.37 21.10 -32.21
CA GLU A 607 -2.72 20.10 -33.07
C GLU A 607 -3.06 18.68 -32.64
N TYR A 608 -3.13 18.43 -31.33
CA TYR A 608 -3.50 17.15 -30.78
C TYR A 608 -4.95 16.77 -31.15
N PHE A 609 -5.92 17.66 -30.91
CA PHE A 609 -7.32 17.37 -31.28
C PHE A 609 -7.53 17.32 -32.80
N ALA A 610 -6.82 18.14 -33.58
CA ALA A 610 -6.85 18.08 -35.04
C ALA A 610 -6.34 16.73 -35.55
N LEU A 611 -5.26 16.21 -34.97
CA LEU A 611 -4.71 14.89 -35.28
C LEU A 611 -5.67 13.76 -34.90
N LEU A 612 -6.29 13.81 -33.72
CA LEU A 612 -7.30 12.81 -33.31
C LEU A 612 -8.55 12.81 -34.20
N ARG A 613 -9.04 13.98 -34.63
CA ARG A 613 -10.15 14.10 -35.60
C ARG A 613 -9.73 13.63 -37.00
N ALA A 614 -8.50 13.90 -37.42
CA ALA A 614 -8.03 13.58 -38.77
C ALA A 614 -7.77 12.09 -39.00
N ALA A 615 -7.43 11.35 -37.94
CA ALA A 615 -7.02 9.96 -37.98
C ALA A 615 -8.17 8.98 -38.32
N ASP A 616 -7.90 8.05 -39.23
CA ASP A 616 -8.82 6.97 -39.62
C ASP A 616 -8.85 5.82 -38.59
N ILE A 617 -7.77 5.60 -37.83
CA ILE A 617 -7.65 4.57 -36.78
C ILE A 617 -6.87 5.12 -35.57
N GLY A 618 -7.34 4.85 -34.35
CA GLY A 618 -6.58 5.03 -33.12
C GLY A 618 -5.95 3.71 -32.67
N LEU A 619 -4.64 3.67 -32.44
CA LEU A 619 -3.89 2.45 -32.14
C LEU A 619 -3.14 2.55 -30.80
N ILE A 620 -3.63 1.82 -29.78
CA ILE A 620 -3.15 1.83 -28.40
C ILE A 620 -2.61 0.44 -28.03
N THR A 621 -1.29 0.28 -27.98
CA THR A 621 -0.59 -1.02 -27.82
C THR A 621 0.04 -1.20 -26.44
N SER A 622 -0.45 -0.50 -25.41
CA SER A 622 0.17 -0.50 -24.08
C SER A 622 0.25 -1.91 -23.48
N VAL A 623 1.47 -2.33 -23.14
CA VAL A 623 1.80 -3.63 -22.55
C VAL A 623 1.14 -3.81 -21.18
N ARG A 624 1.01 -2.71 -20.42
CA ARG A 624 0.29 -2.65 -19.14
C ARG A 624 -0.03 -1.19 -18.84
N ASP A 625 -1.28 -0.87 -18.51
CA ASP A 625 -1.71 0.51 -18.24
C ASP A 625 -2.89 0.55 -17.27
N GLY A 626 -2.92 1.54 -16.37
CA GLY A 626 -3.96 1.70 -15.36
C GLY A 626 -5.28 2.18 -15.98
N MET A 627 -5.22 3.26 -16.77
CA MET A 627 -6.32 3.76 -17.60
C MET A 627 -5.78 4.64 -18.72
N ASN A 628 -6.20 4.38 -19.96
CA ASN A 628 -5.71 5.08 -21.14
C ASN A 628 -6.66 6.21 -21.57
N THR A 629 -6.39 7.46 -21.16
CA THR A 629 -7.25 8.61 -21.54
C THR A 629 -7.25 8.85 -23.05
N THR A 630 -6.12 8.69 -23.74
CA THR A 630 -5.97 8.89 -25.19
C THR A 630 -7.04 8.12 -25.98
N SER A 631 -7.35 6.88 -25.58
CA SER A 631 -8.39 6.07 -26.21
C SER A 631 -9.79 6.69 -26.11
N MET A 632 -10.13 7.31 -24.97
CA MET A 632 -11.40 8.00 -24.76
C MET A 632 -11.43 9.36 -25.48
N GLU A 633 -10.31 10.09 -25.43
CA GLU A 633 -10.12 11.37 -26.14
C GLU A 633 -10.28 11.17 -27.67
N TYR A 634 -9.78 10.06 -28.21
CA TYR A 634 -9.99 9.64 -29.60
C TYR A 634 -11.47 9.32 -29.90
N VAL A 635 -12.13 8.53 -29.04
CA VAL A 635 -13.56 8.21 -29.20
C VAL A 635 -14.44 9.46 -29.24
N ILE A 636 -14.16 10.48 -28.42
CA ILE A 636 -14.87 11.77 -28.52
C ILE A 636 -14.59 12.45 -29.87
N CYS A 637 -13.33 12.51 -30.32
CA CYS A 637 -12.97 13.12 -31.61
C CYS A 637 -13.57 12.40 -32.83
N GLN A 638 -13.93 11.12 -32.72
CA GLN A 638 -14.47 10.31 -33.82
C GLN A 638 -15.98 10.40 -34.01
N ARG A 639 -16.68 11.32 -33.31
CA ARG A 639 -18.13 11.60 -33.45
C ARG A 639 -18.62 11.71 -34.90
N GLU A 640 -17.79 12.25 -35.80
CA GLU A 640 -18.09 12.42 -37.24
C GLU A 640 -17.32 11.44 -38.14
N GLY A 641 -16.09 11.06 -37.74
CA GLY A 641 -15.20 10.23 -38.56
C GLY A 641 -15.48 8.72 -38.48
N HIS A 642 -16.03 8.24 -37.36
CA HIS A 642 -16.28 6.82 -37.07
C HIS A 642 -15.03 5.92 -37.22
N GLY A 643 -13.83 6.46 -36.98
CA GLY A 643 -12.58 5.72 -37.05
C GLY A 643 -12.47 4.63 -35.97
N PRO A 644 -12.12 3.38 -36.31
CA PRO A 644 -11.98 2.31 -35.32
C PRO A 644 -10.92 2.58 -34.26
N LEU A 645 -11.21 2.17 -33.03
CA LEU A 645 -10.23 2.09 -31.93
C LEU A 645 -9.69 0.67 -31.84
N ILE A 646 -8.36 0.52 -31.97
CA ILE A 646 -7.62 -0.69 -31.65
C ILE A 646 -6.94 -0.49 -30.28
N LEU A 647 -7.21 -1.40 -29.34
CA LEU A 647 -6.86 -1.26 -27.93
C LEU A 647 -6.22 -2.55 -27.37
N SER A 648 -5.12 -2.42 -26.65
CA SER A 648 -4.49 -3.52 -25.91
C SER A 648 -5.42 -4.09 -24.84
N GLU A 649 -5.60 -5.41 -24.83
CA GLU A 649 -6.32 -6.16 -23.78
C GLU A 649 -5.70 -5.98 -22.38
N PHE A 650 -4.43 -5.58 -22.31
CA PHE A 650 -3.69 -5.29 -21.07
C PHE A 650 -3.85 -3.85 -20.56
N SER A 651 -4.59 -2.99 -21.28
CA SER A 651 -5.01 -1.68 -20.78
C SER A 651 -6.20 -1.83 -19.83
N GLY A 652 -6.17 -1.15 -18.67
CA GLY A 652 -7.33 -1.07 -17.78
C GLY A 652 -8.59 -0.51 -18.44
N THR A 653 -8.46 0.21 -19.56
CA THR A 653 -9.60 0.68 -20.37
C THR A 653 -10.35 -0.45 -21.11
N ALA A 654 -9.71 -1.59 -21.40
CA ALA A 654 -10.30 -2.65 -22.22
C ALA A 654 -11.59 -3.24 -21.61
N GLY A 655 -11.65 -3.36 -20.28
CA GLY A 655 -12.86 -3.80 -19.55
C GLY A 655 -14.03 -2.81 -19.62
N SER A 656 -13.76 -1.54 -19.91
CA SER A 656 -14.74 -0.48 -20.11
C SER A 656 -15.19 -0.39 -21.57
N LEU A 657 -14.23 -0.19 -22.49
CA LEU A 657 -14.47 -0.01 -23.93
C LEU A 657 -14.58 -1.37 -24.67
N LYS A 658 -15.56 -2.18 -24.26
CA LYS A 658 -15.72 -3.57 -24.70
C LYS A 658 -15.89 -3.75 -26.21
N ASP A 659 -16.53 -2.80 -26.89
CA ASP A 659 -16.80 -2.88 -28.33
C ASP A 659 -15.64 -2.39 -29.21
N ALA A 660 -14.50 -1.98 -28.62
CA ALA A 660 -13.27 -1.69 -29.36
C ALA A 660 -12.63 -2.97 -29.91
N ILE A 661 -11.68 -2.82 -30.84
CA ILE A 661 -10.91 -3.95 -31.36
C ILE A 661 -9.81 -4.29 -30.36
N HIS A 662 -10.01 -5.34 -29.56
CA HIS A 662 -9.03 -5.78 -28.57
C HIS A 662 -7.92 -6.59 -29.21
N ILE A 663 -6.67 -6.26 -28.86
CA ILE A 663 -5.46 -6.92 -29.36
C ILE A 663 -4.54 -7.36 -28.22
N ASN A 664 -3.79 -8.43 -28.45
CA ASN A 664 -2.58 -8.74 -27.70
C ASN A 664 -1.40 -8.01 -28.38
N PRO A 665 -0.76 -6.98 -27.77
CA PRO A 665 0.34 -6.25 -28.38
C PRO A 665 1.63 -7.08 -28.56
N TRP A 666 1.70 -8.29 -27.99
CA TRP A 666 2.81 -9.22 -28.20
C TRP A 666 2.63 -10.08 -29.47
N ASP A 667 1.41 -10.28 -29.95
CA ASP A 667 1.17 -10.92 -31.26
C ASP A 667 1.21 -9.87 -32.38
N LEU A 668 2.43 -9.59 -32.84
CA LEU A 668 2.68 -8.62 -33.91
C LEU A 668 1.96 -8.96 -35.22
N SER A 669 1.62 -10.24 -35.48
CA SER A 669 0.88 -10.64 -36.68
C SER A 669 -0.63 -10.52 -36.48
N GLY A 670 -1.16 -10.84 -35.29
CA GLY A 670 -2.55 -10.55 -34.91
C GLY A 670 -2.87 -9.06 -34.94
N VAL A 671 -1.98 -8.22 -34.40
CA VAL A 671 -2.11 -6.74 -34.49
C VAL A 671 -2.08 -6.28 -35.96
N ALA A 672 -1.22 -6.86 -36.80
CA ALA A 672 -1.18 -6.53 -38.23
C ALA A 672 -2.47 -6.92 -38.98
N VAL A 673 -3.06 -8.08 -38.64
CA VAL A 673 -4.38 -8.50 -39.15
C VAL A 673 -5.47 -7.51 -38.71
N GLU A 674 -5.49 -7.10 -37.44
CA GLU A 674 -6.51 -6.17 -36.95
C GLU A 674 -6.37 -4.74 -37.48
N ILE A 675 -5.15 -4.28 -37.80
CA ILE A 675 -4.97 -3.03 -38.56
C ILE A 675 -5.62 -3.14 -39.94
N ASN A 676 -5.43 -4.26 -40.66
CA ASN A 676 -6.10 -4.48 -41.95
C ASN A 676 -7.64 -4.61 -41.80
N ASN A 677 -8.13 -5.31 -40.77
CA ASN A 677 -9.56 -5.44 -40.49
C ASN A 677 -10.20 -4.08 -40.20
N ALA A 678 -9.54 -3.23 -39.39
CA ALA A 678 -9.98 -1.86 -39.13
C ALA A 678 -10.01 -1.02 -40.42
N LEU A 679 -8.96 -1.06 -41.24
CA LEU A 679 -8.88 -0.32 -42.51
C LEU A 679 -9.97 -0.75 -43.52
N THR A 680 -10.32 -2.04 -43.55
CA THR A 680 -11.32 -2.62 -44.45
C THR A 680 -12.74 -2.69 -43.86
N MET A 681 -12.93 -2.33 -42.58
CA MET A 681 -14.22 -2.38 -41.89
C MET A 681 -15.29 -1.51 -42.56
N SER A 682 -16.48 -2.07 -42.77
CA SER A 682 -17.60 -1.37 -43.42
C SER A 682 -18.14 -0.20 -42.59
N PRO A 683 -18.74 0.83 -43.22
CA PRO A 683 -19.22 2.03 -42.54
C PRO A 683 -20.23 1.75 -41.42
N GLU A 684 -21.07 0.72 -41.59
CA GLU A 684 -22.14 0.36 -40.65
C GLU A 684 -21.55 -0.23 -39.36
N LYS A 685 -20.52 -1.09 -39.49
CA LYS A 685 -19.77 -1.63 -38.35
C LYS A 685 -19.01 -0.54 -37.60
N ARG A 686 -18.37 0.37 -38.35
CA ARG A 686 -17.70 1.55 -37.80
C ARG A 686 -18.64 2.45 -37.00
N MET A 687 -19.79 2.79 -37.58
CA MET A 687 -20.81 3.61 -36.92
C MET A 687 -21.38 2.93 -35.68
N ALA A 688 -21.65 1.62 -35.72
CA ALA A 688 -22.14 0.86 -34.58
C ALA A 688 -21.12 0.82 -33.42
N MET A 689 -19.85 0.53 -33.72
CA MET A 689 -18.75 0.58 -32.75
C MET A 689 -18.63 1.97 -32.12
N GLN A 690 -18.50 3.01 -32.95
CA GLN A 690 -18.35 4.40 -32.49
C GLN A 690 -19.55 4.83 -31.64
N THR A 691 -20.78 4.46 -32.00
CA THR A 691 -21.98 4.79 -31.22
C THR A 691 -21.93 4.17 -29.82
N SER A 692 -21.54 2.90 -29.70
CA SER A 692 -21.43 2.24 -28.38
C SER A 692 -20.32 2.84 -27.52
N LEU A 693 -19.13 3.05 -28.11
CA LEU A 693 -17.98 3.62 -27.41
C LEU A 693 -18.24 5.06 -26.97
N TYR A 694 -18.82 5.92 -27.84
CA TYR A 694 -19.15 7.30 -27.52
C TYR A 694 -20.19 7.39 -26.40
N ASN A 695 -21.24 6.56 -26.43
CA ASN A 695 -22.22 6.45 -25.35
C ASN A 695 -21.58 6.01 -24.02
N HIS A 696 -20.56 5.14 -24.04
CA HIS A 696 -19.84 4.75 -22.84
C HIS A 696 -19.04 5.94 -22.26
N VAL A 697 -18.24 6.61 -23.09
CA VAL A 697 -17.33 7.68 -22.64
C VAL A 697 -18.09 8.91 -22.15
N THR A 698 -19.22 9.27 -22.78
CA THR A 698 -20.05 10.40 -22.32
C THR A 698 -20.83 10.09 -21.04
N THR A 699 -21.39 8.88 -20.89
CA THR A 699 -22.17 8.52 -19.68
C THR A 699 -21.31 8.14 -18.48
N ARG A 700 -20.06 7.70 -18.69
CA ARG A 700 -19.09 7.36 -17.63
C ARG A 700 -17.89 8.31 -17.66
N ASN A 701 -18.20 9.59 -17.69
CA ASN A 701 -17.26 10.70 -17.63
C ASN A 701 -16.60 10.83 -16.24
N VAL A 702 -15.63 11.73 -16.13
CA VAL A 702 -14.88 11.98 -14.88
C VAL A 702 -15.79 12.45 -13.73
N GLN A 703 -16.84 13.22 -14.04
CA GLN A 703 -17.82 13.69 -13.06
C GLN A 703 -18.55 12.50 -12.42
N SER A 704 -19.08 11.58 -13.24
CA SER A 704 -19.73 10.35 -12.78
C SER A 704 -18.81 9.44 -11.97
N TRP A 705 -17.51 9.42 -12.26
CA TRP A 705 -16.52 8.64 -11.50
C TRP A 705 -16.36 9.15 -10.06
N ILE A 706 -16.07 10.45 -9.89
CA ILE A 706 -15.80 11.01 -8.55
C ILE A 706 -17.06 11.06 -7.69
N ASP A 707 -18.21 11.38 -8.29
CA ASP A 707 -19.51 11.35 -7.59
C ASP A 707 -19.80 9.93 -7.05
N HIS A 708 -19.59 8.89 -7.86
CA HIS A 708 -19.79 7.51 -7.43
C HIS A 708 -18.82 7.13 -6.29
N PHE A 709 -17.55 7.51 -6.40
CA PHE A 709 -16.53 7.20 -5.40
C PHE A 709 -16.84 7.85 -4.04
N VAL A 710 -17.15 9.15 -4.02
CA VAL A 710 -17.52 9.88 -2.79
C VAL A 710 -18.83 9.34 -2.19
N ARG A 711 -19.86 9.07 -3.02
CA ARG A 711 -21.12 8.46 -2.54
C ARG A 711 -20.88 7.06 -1.94
N LYS A 712 -20.03 6.22 -2.53
CA LYS A 712 -19.65 4.91 -1.97
C LYS A 712 -18.85 5.06 -0.67
N HIS A 713 -17.97 6.05 -0.54
CA HIS A 713 -17.28 6.33 0.73
C HIS A 713 -18.28 6.69 1.85
N VAL A 714 -19.18 7.65 1.61
CA VAL A 714 -20.22 8.04 2.60
C VAL A 714 -21.10 6.85 2.99
N HIS A 715 -21.46 5.98 2.03
CA HIS A 715 -22.20 4.76 2.31
C HIS A 715 -21.40 3.76 3.18
N VAL A 716 -20.09 3.61 2.96
CA VAL A 716 -19.22 2.77 3.79
C VAL A 716 -19.19 3.28 5.24
N LEU A 717 -18.94 4.57 5.44
CA LEU A 717 -18.99 5.19 6.78
C LEU A 717 -20.33 4.92 7.48
N GLY A 718 -21.45 5.08 6.76
CA GLY A 718 -22.80 4.82 7.29
C GLY A 718 -23.04 3.38 7.75
N THR A 719 -22.28 2.41 7.24
CA THR A 719 -22.35 0.99 7.65
C THR A 719 -21.39 0.61 8.78
N GLN A 720 -20.30 1.35 8.99
CA GLN A 720 -19.19 0.98 9.89
C GLN A 720 -19.27 1.67 11.26
N LYS A 721 -20.46 1.69 11.86
CA LYS A 721 -20.68 2.37 13.15
C LYS A 721 -19.95 1.64 14.29
N ASN A 722 -19.30 2.43 15.16
CA ASN A 722 -18.71 2.02 16.44
C ASN A 722 -17.50 1.06 16.35
N VAL A 723 -16.83 0.94 15.20
CA VAL A 723 -15.62 0.12 15.09
C VAL A 723 -14.36 0.97 15.33
N HIS A 724 -13.70 0.78 16.47
CA HIS A 724 -12.44 1.45 16.79
C HIS A 724 -11.28 0.78 16.06
N THR A 725 -10.69 1.46 15.08
CA THR A 725 -9.49 0.98 14.38
C THR A 725 -8.26 1.26 15.23
N THR A 726 -7.45 0.25 15.55
CA THR A 726 -6.20 0.44 16.31
C THR A 726 -5.04 0.76 15.35
N PRO A 727 -4.50 2.00 15.31
CA PRO A 727 -3.45 2.35 14.36
C PRO A 727 -2.13 1.61 14.62
N LEU A 728 -1.33 1.43 13.56
CA LEU A 728 0.06 0.98 13.70
C LEU A 728 0.89 1.96 14.52
N LEU A 729 1.85 1.48 15.29
CA LEU A 729 2.72 2.33 16.12
C LEU A 729 3.51 3.38 15.29
N ASP A 730 3.32 4.68 15.57
CA ASP A 730 4.19 5.73 15.01
C ASP A 730 5.56 5.70 15.71
N ARG A 731 6.51 4.99 15.08
CA ARG A 731 7.89 4.83 15.58
C ARG A 731 8.63 6.16 15.72
N ALA A 732 8.28 7.19 14.94
CA ALA A 732 8.93 8.50 15.01
C ALA A 732 8.44 9.34 16.20
N VAL A 733 7.12 9.34 16.45
CA VAL A 733 6.55 9.93 17.67
C VAL A 733 7.08 9.21 18.91
N MET A 734 7.09 7.87 18.92
CA MET A 734 7.66 7.08 20.02
C MET A 734 9.15 7.43 20.28
N LEU A 735 9.99 7.46 19.23
CA LEU A 735 11.41 7.80 19.35
C LEU A 735 11.62 9.22 19.89
N LYS A 736 10.81 10.19 19.45
CA LYS A 736 10.87 11.56 19.95
C LYS A 736 10.52 11.62 21.44
N THR A 737 9.34 11.13 21.84
CA THR A 737 8.91 11.19 23.24
C THR A 737 9.86 10.42 24.16
N TYR A 738 10.43 9.30 23.72
CA TYR A 738 11.49 8.59 24.45
C TYR A 738 12.75 9.46 24.63
N ARG A 739 13.24 10.11 23.57
CA ARG A 739 14.44 10.97 23.63
C ARG A 739 14.25 12.16 24.57
N ASP A 740 13.08 12.80 24.49
CA ASP A 740 12.72 13.99 25.28
C ASP A 740 12.49 13.65 26.77
N ALA A 741 12.04 12.43 27.10
CA ALA A 741 11.77 11.99 28.48
C ALA A 741 13.03 11.68 29.30
N GLY A 742 13.06 12.15 30.56
CA GLY A 742 14.11 11.96 31.55
C GLY A 742 13.95 10.72 32.45
N LYS A 743 12.72 10.21 32.65
CA LYS A 743 12.44 8.97 33.40
C LYS A 743 11.42 8.11 32.65
N ARG A 744 11.78 6.87 32.31
CA ARG A 744 11.03 6.03 31.35
C ARG A 744 10.74 4.65 31.94
N LEU A 745 9.56 4.11 31.66
CA LEU A 745 9.12 2.79 32.11
C LEU A 745 8.74 1.90 30.91
N PHE A 746 9.27 0.68 30.88
CA PHE A 746 9.00 -0.33 29.87
C PHE A 746 8.38 -1.57 30.52
N MET A 747 7.30 -2.08 29.94
CA MET A 747 6.56 -3.24 30.42
C MET A 747 6.27 -4.17 29.24
N PHE A 748 6.92 -5.33 29.20
CA PHE A 748 6.82 -6.27 28.08
C PHE A 748 6.28 -7.62 28.57
N ASP A 749 5.26 -8.17 27.89
CA ASP A 749 5.04 -9.62 27.94
C ASP A 749 6.15 -10.38 27.18
N TYR A 750 6.24 -11.68 27.43
CA TYR A 750 7.26 -12.57 26.89
C TYR A 750 6.78 -13.47 25.73
N ASP A 751 5.56 -13.98 25.79
CA ASP A 751 5.08 -15.20 25.09
C ASP A 751 4.14 -14.88 23.91
N GLY A 752 4.73 -14.36 22.84
CA GLY A 752 4.03 -13.81 21.66
C GLY A 752 4.36 -12.34 21.41
N THR A 753 5.06 -11.72 22.37
CA THR A 753 5.47 -10.31 22.34
C THR A 753 6.99 -10.15 22.16
N LEU A 754 7.83 -10.73 23.04
CA LEU A 754 9.30 -10.74 22.88
C LEU A 754 9.82 -12.01 22.20
N THR A 755 9.10 -13.12 22.31
CA THR A 755 9.39 -14.38 21.62
C THR A 755 8.17 -14.82 20.79
N PRO A 756 8.32 -15.48 19.63
CA PRO A 756 7.18 -16.01 18.88
C PRO A 756 6.45 -17.13 19.63
N ILE A 757 5.11 -17.17 19.55
CA ILE A 757 4.31 -18.25 20.15
C ILE A 757 4.66 -19.60 19.49
N VAL A 758 5.43 -20.42 20.20
CA VAL A 758 5.79 -21.79 19.82
C VAL A 758 4.76 -22.80 20.30
N ARG A 759 4.74 -24.00 19.68
CA ARG A 759 3.83 -25.09 20.07
C ARG A 759 4.14 -25.71 21.43
N GLU A 760 5.41 -25.69 21.81
CA GLU A 760 5.91 -26.26 23.06
C GLU A 760 6.52 -25.11 23.89
N PRO A 761 5.94 -24.74 25.05
CA PRO A 761 6.35 -23.54 25.78
C PRO A 761 7.83 -23.49 26.19
N SER A 762 8.47 -24.63 26.47
CA SER A 762 9.91 -24.69 26.79
C SER A 762 10.82 -24.28 25.63
N ALA A 763 10.33 -24.29 24.38
CA ALA A 763 11.08 -23.88 23.20
C ALA A 763 11.02 -22.35 22.92
N ALA A 764 10.35 -21.56 23.77
CA ALA A 764 10.23 -20.11 23.65
C ALA A 764 11.52 -19.39 24.10
N VAL A 765 12.66 -19.72 23.50
CA VAL A 765 13.99 -19.19 23.87
C VAL A 765 14.18 -17.81 23.21
N PRO A 766 14.72 -16.79 23.92
CA PRO A 766 14.93 -15.47 23.33
C PRO A 766 16.12 -15.51 22.37
N SER A 767 16.05 -14.76 21.26
CA SER A 767 17.16 -14.67 20.32
C SER A 767 18.28 -13.78 20.88
N GLU A 768 19.51 -13.97 20.39
CA GLU A 768 20.65 -13.14 20.77
C GLU A 768 20.38 -11.64 20.54
N ARG A 769 19.68 -11.30 19.45
CA ARG A 769 19.27 -9.91 19.17
C ARG A 769 18.28 -9.36 20.21
N VAL A 770 17.35 -10.18 20.73
CA VAL A 770 16.48 -9.81 21.85
C VAL A 770 17.31 -9.55 23.11
N LEU A 771 18.23 -10.46 23.45
CA LEU A 771 19.08 -10.35 24.64
C LEU A 771 19.95 -9.08 24.60
N GLN A 772 20.62 -8.83 23.48
CA GLN A 772 21.46 -7.64 23.27
C GLN A 772 20.63 -6.35 23.33
N THR A 773 19.46 -6.32 22.68
CA THR A 773 18.56 -5.15 22.67
C THR A 773 17.99 -4.84 24.06
N LEU A 774 17.55 -5.86 24.82
CA LEU A 774 17.09 -5.69 26.20
C LEU A 774 18.23 -5.26 27.14
N LYS A 775 19.43 -5.82 26.97
CA LYS A 775 20.62 -5.46 27.75
C LYS A 775 21.08 -4.03 27.47
N ALA A 776 21.00 -3.57 26.23
CA ALA A 776 21.24 -2.17 25.88
C ALA A 776 20.18 -1.26 26.51
N LEU A 777 18.89 -1.62 26.41
CA LEU A 777 17.78 -0.84 26.97
C LEU A 777 17.89 -0.67 28.48
N ALA A 778 18.23 -1.74 29.20
CA ALA A 778 18.41 -1.76 30.64
C ALA A 778 19.78 -1.21 31.11
N SER A 779 20.59 -0.63 30.21
CA SER A 779 21.88 0.00 30.55
C SER A 779 21.84 1.53 30.65
N ASP A 780 20.78 2.18 30.15
CA ASP A 780 20.51 3.61 30.38
C ASP A 780 19.80 3.74 31.75
N GLU A 781 20.42 4.43 32.71
CA GLU A 781 19.90 4.57 34.08
C GLU A 781 18.54 5.28 34.18
N ARG A 782 18.06 5.88 33.08
CA ARG A 782 16.72 6.47 32.95
C ARG A 782 15.61 5.46 32.63
N ASN A 783 15.98 4.23 32.23
CA ASN A 783 15.06 3.20 31.75
C ASN A 783 14.80 2.16 32.83
N ALA A 784 13.60 2.16 33.42
CA ALA A 784 13.10 1.04 34.20
C ALA A 784 12.48 0.00 33.26
N VAL A 785 13.10 -1.19 33.13
CA VAL A 785 12.65 -2.24 32.19
C VAL A 785 12.09 -3.44 32.94
N TRP A 786 10.83 -3.78 32.66
CA TRP A 786 10.11 -4.85 33.32
C TRP A 786 9.55 -5.89 32.33
N ILE A 787 9.78 -7.16 32.64
CA ILE A 787 9.17 -8.30 31.94
C ILE A 787 8.02 -8.82 32.81
N ILE A 788 6.78 -8.78 32.30
CA ILE A 788 5.57 -9.16 33.03
C ILE A 788 4.95 -10.36 32.32
N SER A 789 5.23 -11.57 32.83
CA SER A 789 4.98 -12.82 32.10
C SER A 789 4.08 -13.79 32.89
N GLY A 790 3.43 -14.71 32.15
CA GLY A 790 2.79 -15.89 32.72
C GLY A 790 3.76 -16.99 33.18
N ARG A 791 5.05 -16.90 32.83
CA ARG A 791 6.10 -17.87 33.19
C ARG A 791 6.46 -17.83 34.67
N ASP A 792 7.02 -18.94 35.14
CA ASP A 792 7.58 -19.08 36.49
C ASP A 792 8.94 -18.37 36.64
N GLN A 793 9.43 -18.35 37.89
CA GLN A 793 10.68 -17.71 38.28
C GLN A 793 11.93 -18.38 37.70
N GLU A 794 11.92 -19.72 37.58
CA GLU A 794 13.09 -20.51 37.17
C GLU A 794 13.35 -20.31 35.69
N PHE A 795 12.30 -20.36 34.86
CA PHE A 795 12.37 -20.08 33.43
C PHE A 795 12.88 -18.66 33.14
N LEU A 796 12.34 -17.64 33.82
CA LEU A 796 12.78 -16.25 33.64
C LEU A 796 14.22 -16.03 34.13
N GLN A 797 14.59 -16.60 35.28
CA GLN A 797 15.94 -16.51 35.82
C GLN A 797 16.97 -17.21 34.92
N GLN A 798 16.63 -18.35 34.32
CA GLN A 798 17.48 -19.07 33.38
C GLN A 798 17.74 -18.27 32.09
N HIS A 799 16.70 -17.71 31.47
CA HIS A 799 16.80 -17.14 30.13
C HIS A 799 17.15 -15.65 30.11
N LEU A 800 16.71 -14.87 31.10
CA LEU A 800 16.89 -13.41 31.17
C LEU A 800 17.59 -12.92 32.44
N GLY A 801 17.62 -13.71 33.51
CA GLY A 801 18.17 -13.32 34.82
C GLY A 801 19.68 -13.03 34.86
N HIS A 802 20.39 -13.15 33.73
CA HIS A 802 21.77 -12.68 33.56
C HIS A 802 21.86 -11.18 33.20
N ILE A 803 20.73 -10.52 32.91
CA ILE A 803 20.64 -9.08 32.64
C ILE A 803 20.15 -8.37 33.92
N ALA A 804 21.08 -8.00 34.80
CA ALA A 804 20.77 -7.47 36.14
C ALA A 804 19.92 -6.18 36.16
N GLY A 805 19.85 -5.43 35.06
CA GLY A 805 19.00 -4.23 34.94
C GLY A 805 17.51 -4.51 34.68
N LEU A 806 17.10 -5.78 34.50
CA LEU A 806 15.70 -6.15 34.30
C LEU A 806 14.97 -6.38 35.63
N GLY A 807 13.78 -5.81 35.74
CA GLY A 807 12.76 -6.24 36.70
C GLY A 807 11.90 -7.35 36.09
N PHE A 808 11.43 -8.27 36.94
CA PHE A 808 10.60 -9.39 36.52
C PHE A 808 9.32 -9.47 37.34
N SER A 809 8.22 -9.77 36.67
CA SER A 809 7.01 -10.26 37.31
C SER A 809 6.58 -11.59 36.69
N ALA A 810 6.43 -12.59 37.55
CA ALA A 810 6.20 -13.99 37.19
C ALA A 810 4.80 -14.47 37.63
N GLU A 811 4.32 -15.55 37.02
CA GLU A 811 2.97 -16.11 37.23
C GLU A 811 1.88 -15.01 37.22
N HIS A 812 1.83 -14.22 36.13
CA HIS A 812 0.88 -13.13 35.85
C HIS A 812 0.78 -12.01 36.91
N GLY A 813 1.76 -11.90 37.81
CA GLY A 813 1.77 -10.91 38.90
C GLY A 813 1.96 -11.49 40.30
N SER A 814 2.01 -12.82 40.43
CA SER A 814 2.16 -13.50 41.74
C SER A 814 3.49 -13.18 42.43
N PHE A 815 4.56 -13.01 41.65
CA PHE A 815 5.89 -12.71 42.15
C PHE A 815 6.50 -11.50 41.45
N MET A 816 7.34 -10.75 42.16
CA MET A 816 8.13 -9.65 41.61
C MET A 816 9.59 -9.74 42.07
N LYS A 817 10.53 -9.52 41.14
CA LYS A 817 11.97 -9.34 41.40
C LYS A 817 12.39 -7.97 40.85
N ASN A 818 12.86 -7.09 41.73
CA ASN A 818 13.26 -5.74 41.36
C ASN A 818 14.59 -5.74 40.57
N PRO A 819 14.82 -4.77 39.65
CA PRO A 819 16.13 -4.58 39.01
C PRO A 819 17.26 -4.52 40.04
N GLY A 820 18.36 -5.22 39.78
CA GLY A 820 19.54 -5.30 40.66
C GLY A 820 19.34 -6.08 41.97
N SER A 821 18.14 -6.56 42.29
CA SER A 821 17.89 -7.53 43.36
C SER A 821 18.20 -8.94 42.87
N ASP A 822 18.49 -9.87 43.78
CA ASP A 822 18.37 -11.31 43.50
C ASP A 822 17.12 -11.97 44.12
N GLU A 823 16.50 -11.32 45.10
CA GLU A 823 15.33 -11.83 45.83
C GLU A 823 14.02 -11.64 45.06
N TRP A 824 13.19 -12.68 45.05
CA TRP A 824 11.81 -12.66 44.57
C TRP A 824 10.84 -12.42 45.73
N VAL A 825 10.06 -11.35 45.65
CA VAL A 825 8.96 -11.05 46.58
C VAL A 825 7.70 -11.77 46.10
N ASN A 826 7.08 -12.55 46.98
CA ASN A 826 5.76 -13.14 46.75
C ASN A 826 4.67 -12.13 47.16
N LEU A 827 3.72 -11.86 46.26
CA LEU A 827 2.60 -10.96 46.51
C LEU A 827 1.33 -11.69 46.95
N ALA A 828 1.35 -13.02 46.95
CA ALA A 828 0.20 -13.87 47.25
C ALA A 828 0.24 -14.48 48.67
N ASP A 829 1.37 -14.40 49.39
CA ASP A 829 1.51 -15.00 50.74
C ASP A 829 0.65 -14.32 51.82
N GLU A 830 0.12 -13.11 51.57
CA GLU A 830 -0.79 -12.42 52.50
C GLU A 830 -2.27 -12.86 52.37
N PHE A 831 -2.60 -13.74 51.42
CA PHE A 831 -3.99 -14.02 51.01
C PHE A 831 -4.44 -15.47 51.27
N ASP A 832 -5.72 -15.63 51.65
CA ASP A 832 -6.32 -16.94 51.89
C ASP A 832 -6.55 -17.71 50.59
N MET A 833 -5.79 -18.81 50.41
CA MET A 833 -5.89 -19.71 49.26
C MET A 833 -6.98 -20.79 49.41
N GLY A 834 -7.87 -20.69 50.40
CA GLY A 834 -8.97 -21.62 50.63
C GLY A 834 -9.88 -21.84 49.41
N TRP A 835 -10.03 -20.81 48.56
CA TRP A 835 -10.73 -20.90 47.27
C TRP A 835 -10.19 -22.01 46.35
N GLN A 836 -8.89 -22.34 46.42
CA GLN A 836 -8.29 -23.39 45.59
C GLN A 836 -8.91 -24.77 45.85
N ALA A 837 -9.34 -25.05 47.09
CA ALA A 837 -9.96 -26.33 47.42
C ALA A 837 -11.36 -26.47 46.79
N GLU A 838 -12.12 -25.37 46.74
CA GLU A 838 -13.46 -25.35 46.13
C GLU A 838 -13.39 -25.37 44.60
N VAL A 839 -12.49 -24.60 44.00
CA VAL A 839 -12.23 -24.66 42.54
C VAL A 839 -11.73 -26.05 42.12
N MET A 840 -10.80 -26.64 42.87
CA MET A 840 -10.29 -27.99 42.57
C MET A 840 -11.40 -29.05 42.62
N ALA A 841 -12.36 -28.94 43.55
CA ALA A 841 -13.50 -29.84 43.61
C ALA A 841 -14.41 -29.72 42.37
N VAL A 842 -14.69 -28.50 41.90
CA VAL A 842 -15.46 -28.26 40.67
C VAL A 842 -14.69 -28.76 39.45
N PHE A 843 -13.42 -28.35 39.28
CA PHE A 843 -12.59 -28.79 38.16
C PHE A 843 -12.38 -30.31 38.11
N GLN A 844 -12.22 -31.00 39.24
CA GLN A 844 -12.16 -32.46 39.27
C GLN A 844 -13.50 -33.07 38.82
N SER A 845 -14.63 -32.54 39.30
CA SER A 845 -15.97 -32.99 38.88
C SER A 845 -16.20 -32.85 37.37
N PHE A 846 -15.67 -31.81 36.72
CA PHE A 846 -15.71 -31.70 35.25
C PHE A 846 -14.66 -32.58 34.56
N THR A 847 -13.49 -32.78 35.16
CA THR A 847 -12.45 -33.70 34.66
C THR A 847 -12.96 -35.14 34.58
N ASP A 848 -13.63 -35.62 35.63
CA ASP A 848 -14.22 -36.96 35.71
C ASP A 848 -15.36 -37.17 34.68
N ARG A 849 -15.97 -36.07 34.19
CA ARG A 849 -17.04 -36.06 33.17
C ARG A 849 -16.52 -35.88 31.74
N VAL A 850 -15.27 -35.46 31.54
CA VAL A 850 -14.74 -35.05 30.22
C VAL A 850 -13.38 -35.73 29.97
N PRO A 851 -13.39 -36.93 29.36
CA PRO A 851 -12.17 -37.64 28.98
C PRO A 851 -11.27 -36.76 28.09
N GLY A 852 -9.98 -36.72 28.39
CA GLY A 852 -9.02 -35.85 27.71
C GLY A 852 -8.90 -34.43 28.28
N SER A 853 -9.67 -34.09 29.32
CA SER A 853 -9.38 -32.89 30.13
C SER A 853 -8.50 -33.21 31.34
N PHE A 854 -7.85 -32.20 31.92
CA PHE A 854 -7.04 -32.31 33.14
C PHE A 854 -6.91 -30.98 33.88
N VAL A 855 -6.54 -31.03 35.17
CA VAL A 855 -6.26 -29.84 35.99
C VAL A 855 -4.75 -29.62 36.10
N GLU A 856 -4.28 -28.43 35.76
CA GLU A 856 -2.97 -27.89 36.10
C GLU A 856 -3.08 -27.02 37.36
N ARG A 857 -2.13 -27.17 38.29
CA ARG A 857 -2.03 -26.36 39.50
C ARG A 857 -0.74 -25.54 39.52
N LYS A 858 -0.88 -24.24 39.28
CA LYS A 858 0.14 -23.21 39.51
C LYS A 858 0.12 -22.84 41.01
N ARG A 859 1.00 -21.93 41.49
CA ARG A 859 0.99 -21.57 42.92
C ARG A 859 -0.26 -20.76 43.28
N CYS A 860 -0.60 -19.79 42.44
CA CYS A 860 -1.65 -18.80 42.70
C CYS A 860 -2.85 -18.91 41.75
N ALA A 861 -2.85 -19.88 40.83
CA ALA A 861 -3.90 -20.10 39.84
C ALA A 861 -4.17 -21.60 39.63
N LEU A 862 -5.41 -21.93 39.27
CA LEU A 862 -5.81 -23.28 38.86
C LEU A 862 -6.32 -23.23 37.42
N THR A 863 -5.87 -24.16 36.57
CA THR A 863 -6.19 -24.16 35.14
C THR A 863 -6.74 -25.51 34.70
N TRP A 864 -8.00 -25.56 34.25
CA TRP A 864 -8.59 -26.77 33.68
C TRP A 864 -8.47 -26.75 32.16
N HIS A 865 -7.65 -27.65 31.62
CA HIS A 865 -7.40 -27.79 30.18
C HIS A 865 -8.33 -28.82 29.58
N TYR A 866 -8.99 -28.48 28.47
CA TYR A 866 -9.87 -29.39 27.72
C TYR A 866 -9.44 -29.56 26.25
N ARG A 867 -8.23 -29.10 25.89
CA ARG A 867 -7.68 -29.15 24.52
C ARG A 867 -7.51 -30.57 23.94
N LEU A 868 -7.41 -31.61 24.78
CA LEU A 868 -7.30 -33.01 24.36
C LEU A 868 -8.63 -33.79 24.51
N ALA A 869 -9.72 -33.12 24.90
CA ALA A 869 -11.07 -33.67 24.88
C ALA A 869 -11.72 -33.52 23.50
N ASP A 870 -12.92 -34.07 23.32
CA ASP A 870 -13.73 -33.81 22.13
C ASP A 870 -14.04 -32.29 21.99
N PRO A 871 -13.91 -31.68 20.79
CA PRO A 871 -14.08 -30.23 20.63
C PRO A 871 -15.47 -29.68 20.98
N GLU A 872 -16.55 -30.41 20.69
CA GLU A 872 -17.91 -29.95 21.00
C GLU A 872 -18.24 -30.18 22.48
N GLN A 873 -17.93 -31.38 22.99
CA GLN A 873 -18.15 -31.72 24.41
C GLN A 873 -17.31 -30.85 25.35
N GLY A 874 -16.03 -30.64 25.02
CA GLY A 874 -15.11 -29.82 25.82
C GLY A 874 -15.55 -28.36 25.89
N LEU A 875 -15.90 -27.74 24.75
CA LEU A 875 -16.39 -26.35 24.72
C LEU A 875 -17.77 -26.21 25.40
N HIS A 876 -18.65 -27.21 25.30
CA HIS A 876 -19.92 -27.21 26.02
C HIS A 876 -19.71 -27.30 27.53
N MET A 877 -18.90 -28.26 27.99
CA MET A 877 -18.62 -28.48 29.41
C MET A 877 -17.82 -27.34 30.05
N ALA A 878 -16.94 -26.67 29.29
CA ALA A 878 -16.28 -25.44 29.74
C ALA A 878 -17.29 -24.34 30.08
N ARG A 879 -18.30 -24.12 29.24
CA ARG A 879 -19.34 -23.11 29.49
C ARG A 879 -20.19 -23.44 30.72
N GLU A 880 -20.47 -24.72 30.98
CA GLU A 880 -21.17 -25.11 32.21
C GLU A 880 -20.26 -25.00 33.45
N CYS A 881 -18.98 -25.36 33.34
CA CYS A 881 -17.98 -25.21 34.41
C CYS A 881 -17.76 -23.74 34.79
N HIS A 882 -17.64 -22.85 33.80
CA HIS A 882 -17.53 -21.41 33.99
C HIS A 882 -18.76 -20.84 34.73
N LYS A 883 -19.98 -21.26 34.36
CA LYS A 883 -21.21 -20.88 35.09
C LYS A 883 -21.20 -21.39 36.52
N GLU A 884 -20.82 -22.65 36.74
CA GLU A 884 -20.79 -23.26 38.08
C GLU A 884 -19.81 -22.51 38.99
N LEU A 885 -18.61 -22.18 38.50
CA LEU A 885 -17.61 -21.38 39.20
C LEU A 885 -18.08 -19.94 39.47
N GLN A 886 -18.70 -19.27 38.51
CA GLN A 886 -19.24 -17.92 38.71
C GLN A 886 -20.43 -17.87 39.69
N ALA A 887 -21.24 -18.92 39.74
CA ALA A 887 -22.38 -19.04 40.64
C ALA A 887 -22.02 -19.49 42.06
N THR A 888 -20.84 -20.10 42.25
CA THR A 888 -20.38 -20.65 43.55
C THR A 888 -19.16 -19.91 44.08
N VAL A 889 -17.97 -20.17 43.52
CA VAL A 889 -16.70 -19.67 44.05
C VAL A 889 -16.60 -18.15 43.95
N ALA A 890 -16.92 -17.57 42.79
CA ALA A 890 -16.79 -16.13 42.57
C ALA A 890 -17.86 -15.26 43.28
N GLN A 891 -18.87 -15.88 43.91
CA GLN A 891 -19.79 -15.20 44.84
C GLN A 891 -19.28 -15.17 46.29
N LYS A 892 -18.29 -16.01 46.60
CA LYS A 892 -17.79 -16.28 47.96
C LYS A 892 -16.37 -15.77 48.18
N TRP A 893 -15.56 -15.81 47.14
CA TRP A 893 -14.15 -15.43 47.13
C TRP A 893 -13.90 -14.37 46.04
N ASP A 894 -12.96 -13.47 46.28
CA ASP A 894 -12.52 -12.46 45.29
C ASP A 894 -11.59 -13.12 44.25
N VAL A 895 -12.19 -13.93 43.37
CA VAL A 895 -11.51 -14.66 42.29
C VAL A 895 -12.18 -14.40 40.94
N GLU A 896 -11.35 -14.25 39.93
CA GLU A 896 -11.74 -14.13 38.53
C GLU A 896 -11.70 -15.52 37.86
N VAL A 897 -12.70 -15.80 37.01
CA VAL A 897 -12.76 -17.00 36.15
C VAL A 897 -12.57 -16.54 34.71
N MET A 898 -11.59 -17.08 34.01
CA MET A 898 -11.20 -16.69 32.64
C MET A 898 -11.40 -17.84 31.65
N GLU A 899 -11.91 -17.54 30.46
CA GLU A 899 -11.89 -18.45 29.30
C GLU A 899 -10.61 -18.23 28.46
N GLY A 900 -9.84 -19.30 28.23
CA GLY A 900 -8.62 -19.27 27.42
C GLY A 900 -8.67 -20.20 26.21
N LYS A 901 -7.53 -20.38 25.52
CA LYS A 901 -7.42 -21.19 24.28
C LYS A 901 -7.56 -22.69 24.57
N ALA A 902 -8.80 -23.15 24.73
CA ALA A 902 -9.20 -24.50 25.14
C ALA A 902 -8.83 -24.87 26.61
N ASN A 903 -8.94 -23.89 27.50
CA ASN A 903 -8.83 -24.03 28.95
C ASN A 903 -9.71 -23.01 29.70
N LEU A 904 -9.92 -23.25 31.00
CA LEU A 904 -10.45 -22.30 31.98
C LEU A 904 -9.40 -22.04 33.05
N GLU A 905 -9.21 -20.80 33.48
CA GLU A 905 -8.30 -20.46 34.58
C GLU A 905 -9.04 -19.70 35.69
N VAL A 906 -8.71 -19.98 36.95
CA VAL A 906 -9.20 -19.25 38.13
C VAL A 906 -8.02 -18.70 38.93
N ARG A 907 -8.06 -17.39 39.20
CA ARG A 907 -7.01 -16.62 39.92
C ARG A 907 -7.67 -15.60 40.88
N PRO A 908 -7.01 -15.15 41.95
CA PRO A 908 -7.48 -14.02 42.74
C PRO A 908 -7.55 -12.74 41.90
N THR A 909 -8.60 -11.93 42.06
CA THR A 909 -8.86 -10.76 41.19
C THR A 909 -7.72 -9.73 41.23
N PHE A 910 -6.99 -9.62 42.35
CA PHE A 910 -5.85 -8.71 42.52
C PHE A 910 -4.57 -9.18 41.80
N ILE A 911 -4.45 -10.45 41.42
CA ILE A 911 -3.29 -11.00 40.70
C ILE A 911 -3.55 -10.92 39.20
N ASN A 912 -3.40 -9.72 38.64
CA ASN A 912 -3.45 -9.50 37.20
C ASN A 912 -2.34 -8.55 36.74
N LYS A 913 -1.92 -8.67 35.46
CA LYS A 913 -0.85 -7.85 34.88
C LYS A 913 -1.14 -6.34 34.99
N GLY A 914 -2.41 -5.94 34.93
CA GLY A 914 -2.86 -4.56 35.06
C GLY A 914 -2.56 -3.94 36.43
N GLU A 915 -2.72 -4.69 37.52
CA GLU A 915 -2.38 -4.20 38.86
C GLU A 915 -0.87 -4.05 39.07
N ILE A 916 -0.07 -4.93 38.47
CA ILE A 916 1.39 -4.76 38.40
C ILE A 916 1.74 -3.47 37.63
N ALA A 917 1.11 -3.22 36.49
CA ALA A 917 1.35 -2.01 35.69
C ALA A 917 1.02 -0.73 36.48
N LYS A 918 -0.08 -0.69 37.24
CA LYS A 918 -0.38 0.44 38.15
C LYS A 918 0.69 0.58 39.23
N ARG A 919 1.04 -0.52 39.90
CA ARG A 919 2.02 -0.54 40.99
C ARG A 919 3.37 0.00 40.53
N LEU A 920 3.85 -0.41 39.36
CA LEU A 920 5.10 0.09 38.79
C LEU A 920 5.06 1.60 38.56
N VAL A 921 4.02 2.12 37.90
CA VAL A 921 3.85 3.58 37.70
C VAL A 921 3.86 4.31 39.04
N HIS A 922 3.07 3.85 40.02
CA HIS A 922 2.99 4.47 41.34
C HIS A 922 4.32 4.43 42.11
N THR A 923 5.06 3.30 42.06
CA THR A 923 6.37 3.15 42.70
C THR A 923 7.41 4.09 42.09
N TYR A 924 7.52 4.18 40.76
CA TYR A 924 8.49 5.07 40.12
C TYR A 924 8.11 6.56 40.21
N ASN A 925 6.82 6.88 40.32
CA ASN A 925 6.30 8.23 40.63
C ASN A 925 6.54 8.65 42.09
N SER A 926 6.50 7.70 43.03
CA SER A 926 6.61 7.96 44.48
C SER A 926 8.03 7.78 45.03
N ALA A 927 9.01 7.51 44.15
CA ALA A 927 10.39 7.28 44.52
C ALA A 927 11.03 8.52 45.18
N PRO A 928 11.93 8.34 46.18
CA PRO A 928 12.47 9.44 46.95
C PRO A 928 13.35 10.36 46.09
N ALA A 929 13.32 11.67 46.39
CA ALA A 929 14.09 12.71 45.67
C ALA A 929 15.63 12.60 45.77
N SER A 930 16.14 11.51 46.35
CA SER A 930 17.55 11.11 46.36
C SER A 930 17.93 10.15 45.22
N GLU A 931 16.99 9.71 44.38
CA GLU A 931 17.30 9.00 43.13
C GLU A 931 18.08 9.90 42.16
N LYS A 932 18.87 9.28 41.27
CA LYS A 932 19.58 9.99 40.18
C LYS A 932 18.66 10.74 39.22
N HIS A 933 17.43 10.25 39.05
CA HIS A 933 16.40 10.80 38.18
C HIS A 933 15.11 11.08 38.98
N PRO A 934 15.10 12.17 39.80
CA PRO A 934 13.96 12.54 40.61
C PRO A 934 12.88 13.17 39.71
N GLY A 935 11.67 12.63 39.76
CA GLY A 935 10.58 13.03 38.88
C GLY A 935 9.51 11.94 38.74
N ARG A 936 8.46 12.26 37.98
CA ARG A 936 7.44 11.29 37.57
C ARG A 936 7.93 10.46 36.38
N VAL A 937 7.22 9.41 36.03
CA VAL A 937 7.42 8.69 34.77
C VAL A 937 6.93 9.56 33.62
N GLU A 938 7.84 9.90 32.70
CA GLU A 938 7.61 10.81 31.57
C GLU A 938 7.44 10.06 30.23
N PHE A 939 7.65 8.75 30.20
CA PHE A 939 7.41 7.89 29.03
C PHE A 939 7.06 6.47 29.50
N VAL A 940 6.01 5.88 28.91
CA VAL A 940 5.59 4.50 29.16
C VAL A 940 5.44 3.75 27.84
N LEU A 941 6.16 2.64 27.66
CA LEU A 941 5.93 1.68 26.58
C LEU A 941 5.48 0.34 27.16
N CYS A 942 4.28 -0.09 26.79
CA CYS A 942 3.68 -1.35 27.22
C CYS A 942 3.33 -2.21 26.00
N LEU A 943 3.91 -3.41 25.93
CA LEU A 943 3.75 -4.36 24.82
C LEU A 943 3.17 -5.68 25.34
N GLY A 944 2.19 -6.23 24.62
CA GLY A 944 1.56 -7.52 24.92
C GLY A 944 0.73 -8.03 23.73
N ASP A 945 0.41 -9.31 23.64
CA ASP A 945 -0.38 -9.89 22.54
C ASP A 945 -1.65 -10.62 22.98
N ASP A 946 -1.75 -11.01 24.26
CA ASP A 946 -2.79 -11.92 24.74
C ASP A 946 -4.02 -11.21 25.34
N PHE A 947 -4.90 -11.95 26.01
CA PHE A 947 -6.08 -11.38 26.68
C PHE A 947 -5.77 -10.78 28.05
N THR A 948 -4.78 -11.31 28.77
CA THR A 948 -4.33 -10.78 30.07
C THR A 948 -3.56 -9.45 29.92
N ASP A 949 -2.98 -9.20 28.75
CA ASP A 949 -2.34 -7.92 28.41
C ASP A 949 -3.34 -6.76 28.27
N GLU A 950 -4.60 -7.06 27.95
CA GLU A 950 -5.68 -6.06 27.94
C GLU A 950 -5.91 -5.45 29.33
N ASP A 951 -5.53 -6.14 30.42
CA ASP A 951 -5.54 -5.60 31.78
C ASP A 951 -4.45 -4.52 31.96
N MET A 952 -3.26 -4.71 31.38
CA MET A 952 -2.20 -3.68 31.35
C MET A 952 -2.66 -2.47 30.53
N PHE A 953 -3.20 -2.70 29.34
CA PHE A 953 -3.66 -1.61 28.48
C PHE A 953 -4.77 -0.80 29.17
N ARG A 954 -5.74 -1.48 29.79
CA ARG A 954 -6.84 -0.84 30.56
C ARG A 954 -6.32 -0.04 31.76
N ALA A 955 -5.37 -0.60 32.52
CA ALA A 955 -4.76 0.07 33.66
C ALA A 955 -3.99 1.34 33.24
N LEU A 956 -3.11 1.24 32.25
CA LEU A 956 -2.28 2.35 31.80
C LEU A 956 -3.07 3.42 31.06
N ASN A 957 -4.09 3.04 30.28
CA ASN A 957 -5.05 3.99 29.71
C ASN A 957 -5.83 4.76 30.80
N GLY A 958 -6.11 4.13 31.96
CA GLY A 958 -6.80 4.74 33.09
C GLY A 958 -5.92 5.67 33.95
N LEU A 959 -4.60 5.46 33.96
CA LEU A 959 -3.61 6.36 34.59
C LEU A 959 -3.15 7.50 33.66
N SER A 960 -3.51 7.41 32.37
CA SER A 960 -3.15 8.36 31.33
C SER A 960 -3.91 9.69 31.52
N GLY A 961 -3.17 10.79 31.60
CA GLY A 961 -3.71 12.11 31.94
C GLY A 961 -3.92 12.35 33.44
N THR A 962 -3.61 11.39 34.32
CA THR A 962 -3.70 11.57 35.79
C THR A 962 -2.36 11.38 36.50
N GLU A 963 -1.60 10.32 36.17
CA GLU A 963 -0.28 10.04 36.75
C GLU A 963 0.87 10.12 35.73
N VAL A 964 0.58 9.91 34.44
CA VAL A 964 1.50 10.06 33.30
C VAL A 964 0.78 10.82 32.19
N ASP A 965 1.45 11.72 31.49
CA ASP A 965 0.85 12.53 30.43
C ASP A 965 0.28 11.67 29.29
N ASN A 966 -0.85 12.10 28.71
CA ASN A 966 -1.64 11.24 27.82
C ASN A 966 -0.83 10.74 26.61
N ASP A 967 -0.11 11.64 25.96
CA ASP A 967 0.56 11.37 24.69
C ASP A 967 1.91 10.65 24.90
N HIS A 968 2.26 10.34 26.15
CA HIS A 968 3.48 9.66 26.56
C HIS A 968 3.24 8.19 26.95
N VAL A 969 1.99 7.72 26.88
CA VAL A 969 1.59 6.33 27.16
C VAL A 969 1.33 5.57 25.86
N PHE A 970 2.28 4.70 25.51
CA PHE A 970 2.24 3.81 24.35
C PHE A 970 1.82 2.40 24.78
N THR A 971 0.52 2.13 24.82
CA THR A 971 -0.04 0.78 24.94
C THR A 971 -0.15 0.16 23.55
N VAL A 972 0.51 -0.97 23.31
CA VAL A 972 0.68 -1.59 21.99
C VAL A 972 0.29 -3.06 22.06
N THR A 973 -0.69 -3.50 21.26
CA THR A 973 -0.93 -4.94 21.08
C THR A 973 -0.03 -5.47 19.97
N VAL A 974 0.54 -6.65 20.17
CA VAL A 974 1.33 -7.40 19.17
C VAL A 974 0.46 -8.51 18.57
N GLY A 975 0.77 -8.96 17.35
CA GLY A 975 0.16 -10.13 16.74
C GLY A 975 -1.02 -9.83 15.80
N ALA A 976 -2.03 -10.70 15.83
CA ALA A 976 -3.09 -10.74 14.81
C ALA A 976 -3.92 -9.45 14.73
N SER A 977 -3.85 -8.74 13.59
CA SER A 977 -4.51 -7.44 13.38
C SER A 977 -6.04 -7.47 13.44
N THR A 978 -6.67 -8.64 13.39
CA THR A 978 -8.13 -8.79 13.58
C THR A 978 -8.55 -8.77 15.06
N LYS A 979 -7.61 -8.76 16.01
CA LYS A 979 -7.87 -8.60 17.44
C LYS A 979 -8.48 -7.22 17.72
N VAL A 980 -9.65 -7.20 18.38
CA VAL A 980 -10.19 -6.00 19.02
C VAL A 980 -9.48 -5.85 20.38
N THR A 981 -8.96 -4.66 20.67
CA THR A 981 -8.05 -4.39 21.79
C THR A 981 -8.34 -3.03 22.43
N LEU A 982 -7.88 -2.85 23.67
CA LEU A 982 -7.79 -1.57 24.37
C LEU A 982 -6.42 -0.89 24.16
N ALA A 983 -5.46 -1.53 23.49
CA ALA A 983 -4.22 -0.89 23.10
C ALA A 983 -4.47 0.30 22.16
N ARG A 984 -3.67 1.36 22.34
CA ARG A 984 -3.69 2.56 21.48
C ARG A 984 -3.02 2.31 20.13
N TRP A 985 -2.09 1.36 20.08
CA TRP A 985 -1.25 1.07 18.94
C TRP A 985 -1.19 -0.45 18.63
N HIS A 986 -0.73 -0.79 17.43
CA HIS A 986 -0.56 -2.17 16.96
C HIS A 986 0.84 -2.40 16.33
N LEU A 987 1.37 -3.61 16.52
CA LEU A 987 2.51 -4.18 15.80
C LEU A 987 2.17 -5.62 15.36
N LEU A 988 2.68 -6.07 14.22
CA LEU A 988 2.28 -7.36 13.63
C LEU A 988 3.02 -8.56 14.21
N GLU A 989 4.34 -8.46 14.36
CA GLU A 989 5.21 -9.58 14.71
C GLU A 989 6.16 -9.23 15.87
N PRO A 990 6.64 -10.20 16.67
CA PRO A 990 7.69 -9.98 17.68
C PRO A 990 8.97 -9.34 17.12
N GLU A 991 9.27 -9.54 15.84
CA GLU A 991 10.43 -8.92 15.20
C GLU A 991 10.26 -7.39 15.05
N ASP A 992 9.01 -6.90 14.89
CA ASP A 992 8.72 -5.47 14.94
C ASP A 992 8.97 -4.89 16.34
N VAL A 993 8.70 -5.65 17.40
CA VAL A 993 9.02 -5.24 18.78
C VAL A 993 10.53 -5.05 18.95
N VAL A 994 11.34 -6.01 18.48
CA VAL A 994 12.80 -5.93 18.56
C VAL A 994 13.34 -4.75 17.76
N GLU A 995 12.86 -4.55 16.52
CA GLU A 995 13.22 -3.37 15.72
C GLU A 995 12.78 -2.05 16.40
N CYS A 996 11.59 -2.00 17.01
CA CYS A 996 11.13 -0.82 17.75
C CYS A 996 12.01 -0.49 18.95
N VAL A 997 12.45 -1.47 19.73
CA VAL A 997 13.34 -1.23 20.88
C VAL A 997 14.77 -0.90 20.41
N ALA A 998 15.27 -1.57 19.37
CA ALA A 998 16.58 -1.28 18.76
C ALA A 998 16.71 0.19 18.29
N LEU A 999 15.63 0.76 17.74
CA LEU A 999 15.54 2.18 17.37
C LEU A 999 15.74 3.12 18.58
N LEU A 1000 15.21 2.76 19.76
CA LEU A 1000 15.32 3.58 20.98
C LEU A 1000 16.73 3.53 21.58
N VAL A 1001 17.40 2.37 21.52
CA VAL A 1001 18.75 2.21 22.09
C VAL A 1001 19.89 2.57 21.12
N GLY A 1002 19.56 2.78 19.84
CA GLY A 1002 20.54 3.15 18.81
C GLY A 1002 21.37 1.97 18.28
N VAL A 1003 20.76 0.78 18.23
CA VAL A 1003 21.41 -0.48 17.80
C VAL A 1003 21.02 -0.82 16.36
N GLY A 1004 21.97 -1.31 15.57
CA GLY A 1004 21.80 -1.61 14.15
C GLY A 1004 21.17 -2.98 13.85
N LEU A 1005 21.36 -3.43 12.60
CA LEU A 1005 20.73 -4.64 12.07
C LEU A 1005 21.25 -5.95 12.70
N GLY A 1006 22.55 -6.08 12.96
CA GLY A 1006 23.20 -7.26 13.53
C GLY A 1006 23.25 -7.28 15.06
N GLY A 1007 22.89 -6.17 15.73
CA GLY A 1007 22.86 -6.06 17.18
C GLY A 1007 24.00 -5.21 17.79
N GLU A 1008 24.93 -4.71 16.97
CA GLU A 1008 26.03 -3.86 17.43
C GLU A 1008 25.71 -2.36 17.35
N SER A 1009 26.39 -1.58 18.20
CA SER A 1009 26.43 -0.12 18.10
C SER A 1009 27.27 0.31 16.89
N HIS A 1010 26.85 1.37 16.19
CA HIS A 1010 27.44 1.87 14.94
C HIS A 1010 27.17 1.06 13.66
N GLU A 1011 26.41 -0.04 13.73
CA GLU A 1011 25.82 -0.61 12.51
C GLU A 1011 24.68 0.24 11.96
N HIS A 1012 24.54 0.25 10.64
CA HIS A 1012 23.48 0.93 9.91
C HIS A 1012 22.06 0.50 10.35
N PHE A 1013 21.14 1.46 10.54
CA PHE A 1013 19.74 1.13 10.83
C PHE A 1013 19.04 0.46 9.64
N GLY A 1014 18.16 -0.49 9.94
CA GLY A 1014 17.22 -1.07 8.97
C GLY A 1014 16.32 0.00 8.35
N GLN A 1015 15.84 -0.24 7.13
CA GLN A 1015 15.16 0.76 6.28
C GLN A 1015 13.97 1.47 6.99
N VAL A 1016 13.18 0.75 7.80
CA VAL A 1016 12.08 1.32 8.61
C VAL A 1016 12.59 2.24 9.72
N ASN A 1017 13.65 1.81 10.42
CA ASN A 1017 14.23 2.53 11.53
C ASN A 1017 15.01 3.77 11.06
N LEU A 1018 15.68 3.72 9.90
CA LEU A 1018 16.24 4.91 9.27
C LEU A 1018 15.15 5.91 8.88
N ALA A 1019 14.01 5.45 8.36
CA ALA A 1019 12.89 6.33 8.01
C ALA A 1019 12.29 7.03 9.23
N ALA A 1020 12.15 6.33 10.37
CA ALA A 1020 11.73 6.91 11.64
C ALA A 1020 12.79 7.85 12.24
N LEU A 1021 14.08 7.50 12.15
CA LEU A 1021 15.20 8.34 12.62
C LEU A 1021 15.31 9.64 11.81
N SER A 1022 15.41 9.54 10.48
CA SER A 1022 15.54 10.70 9.58
C SER A 1022 14.28 11.59 9.52
N THR A 1023 13.18 11.11 10.08
CA THR A 1023 12.00 11.90 10.42
C THR A 1023 12.22 12.73 11.70
N VAL A 1024 12.76 12.14 12.77
CA VAL A 1024 13.02 12.84 14.05
C VAL A 1024 14.22 13.80 13.95
N GLU A 1025 15.25 13.46 13.19
CA GLU A 1025 16.39 14.34 12.89
C GLU A 1025 16.05 15.40 11.83
N GLY A 1026 14.88 15.31 11.17
CA GLY A 1026 14.47 16.19 10.07
C GLY A 1026 15.26 16.06 8.76
N HIS A 1027 16.32 15.24 8.73
CA HIS A 1027 17.19 14.95 7.59
C HIS A 1027 17.72 13.50 7.69
N ILE A 1028 18.19 12.91 6.58
CA ILE A 1028 18.94 11.66 6.64
C ILE A 1028 20.34 11.95 7.20
N PRO A 1029 20.80 11.30 8.29
CA PRO A 1029 22.12 11.54 8.86
C PRO A 1029 23.28 11.26 7.88
N GLU A 1030 24.33 12.08 7.91
CA GLU A 1030 25.51 11.90 7.04
C GLU A 1030 26.26 10.58 7.29
N SER A 1031 26.13 9.97 8.47
CA SER A 1031 26.67 8.64 8.77
C SER A 1031 25.91 7.48 8.12
N GLU A 1032 24.79 7.77 7.47
CA GLU A 1032 23.89 6.78 6.85
C GLU A 1032 23.82 6.89 5.32
N LYS A 1033 24.58 7.82 4.72
CA LYS A 1033 24.66 8.07 3.27
C LYS A 1033 25.88 7.39 2.64
#